data_AF-A0A1Q5Q1W4-F1
#
_entry.id   AF-A0A1Q5Q1W4-F1
#
_cell.length_a   1.000
_cell.length_b   1.000
_cell.length_c   1.000
_cell.angle_alpha   90.00
_cell.angle_beta   90.00
_cell.angle_gamma   90.00
#
_symmetry.space_group_name_H-M   'P 1'
#
loop_
_entity.id
_entity.type
_entity.pdbx_description
1 polymer ?
#
loop_
_entity_poly.entity_id
_entity_poly.type
_entity_poly.pdbx_seq_one_letter_code
_entity_poly.pdbx_strand_id
1 'polypeptide(L)'
;MFTTAAMADEPAKNVALASEGATPRASGQEVAGQWGPDKLNDGVVNPGAAKPTQSRWSSPTKDNEHATITFAQAHKLDHINVVWESACAPTFSILGSTDGTTFDKPIVDKGTRECVEPLGEADPQTYAIPAELKNEAFKAIRVVGHERRPIGGVKYGFSIWEIEAWTGAEPTPPPPPANPVALVPLPSSVTPHAEADPFTLTPDAKIVAPGEARQAGEFLATIMRASTGYALPVVDSGDTAGNIVLSVTADAKTPEGYALKVSSDGITATGNSAHGVFNAVQTIRQLFPAMLESKHEVNAEWIAAAVDITDAPRFAHRGVQLDPARSFVTVAEVKKVIDTMAAYKLNRLHLHLADDQGWRIEITNDGRVAGDDIDYTRLTSISGQTAMNAHGGQIGHSELGRTGYYTQADYKEIVKYAADRHVTVIPEIDVPGHTNAALHAIPQLNTAGASHQGTPEQPTAPANGTGSVGYSYLDPDSEVSFTFLTHVFKQIAAMTPGEFIHMGGDESHDMTRRHGHAKYAGFLDRVVTILHDLGKKPIGWNEVHEANLKPGDTIQYWVGDPAPVRAAVKDKGARLIVSLSTQGAYLDQKYNAKTPYGLSWARTGDFDVFYSWDPKAAVNLSDDTIRGVEAPMWSEAIRGGDQVEFMAFMRSISIAEMGWTAQNQRDVNDFKQRMAYQGPRLTANNVQFFDGPTTTWQTSLAGTNSSAKPGKASTFNVALLSAPGTVTDGKTISPDTRNDKVNTPSKSVIGAGSEVTVDWGDGTQSAATVETNLPRSAFNSAGLYYLTGKHAYAKAGTYDATVTVGSLTTKLTITVGADQADPKPLRPAWDSSAKPVVSVERDVVRAGDRDPLSASGFEPNVRADIFLGETKLGQLRPDADGTRDFAIQIPPGTPPGKYPLRVVQGERSASTEIIVFSDSAQLPHPIAQDALSIAGFSSQADNETPPNGLATAAIDGKKDTFWHSRWQAPAAKAPHYLDIKLPSTCQVLGVEHTPRADSANGRVKDYAVYVSADGATWSDPVVTGSLPSTNAPTVIPIKPTAGSFVRFEMTSNHAGNDFATIGELRIGGLCDGQEAASVSATSAAGSITASEIAPAKTPLKVTAGEEITLAGSHFNDAPVLVWDTSGAKPVLVASPTAANGAYQVIAKVPADVSEGDTLTWRVTQTGIGTIELPLEVVKKSVDPEPSPTPDPTEEPSPTPDPTDEPTAAPTGEPTTPAPSASAKPSPSLPITGSDAGWALALVTMLAGAGLTLVLRARRMS
;
A
#
# COMPACT_ATOMS: atom_id res chain seq x y z
N MET A 1 31.66 -41.18 57.03
CA MET A 1 32.64 -40.66 56.03
C MET A 1 31.91 -39.64 55.17
N PHE A 2 32.55 -38.54 54.80
CA PHE A 2 32.00 -37.61 53.81
C PHE A 2 32.53 -37.99 52.42
N THR A 3 31.65 -37.95 51.44
CA THR A 3 32.01 -37.87 50.01
C THR A 3 31.28 -36.67 49.45
N THR A 4 32.02 -35.75 48.83
CA THR A 4 31.50 -34.50 48.28
C THR A 4 30.57 -34.75 47.11
N ALA A 5 29.37 -34.18 47.14
CA ALA A 5 28.61 -33.95 45.92
C ALA A 5 29.37 -32.94 45.04
N ALA A 6 29.42 -33.19 43.73
CA ALA A 6 29.89 -32.19 42.79
C ALA A 6 28.89 -31.02 42.76
N MET A 7 29.38 -29.78 42.76
CA MET A 7 28.56 -28.63 42.41
C MET A 7 28.32 -28.68 40.89
N ALA A 8 27.10 -28.37 40.46
CA ALA A 8 26.86 -28.08 39.05
C ALA A 8 27.44 -26.69 38.74
N ASP A 9 28.05 -26.52 37.57
CA ASP A 9 28.51 -25.21 37.10
C ASP A 9 27.31 -24.27 36.89
N GLU A 10 27.47 -22.99 37.22
CA GLU A 10 26.43 -21.99 36.97
C GLU A 10 26.23 -21.77 35.46
N PRO A 11 24.99 -21.51 35.00
CA PRO A 11 24.73 -21.23 33.59
C PRO A 11 25.44 -19.96 33.13
N ALA A 12 25.90 -19.96 31.88
CA ALA A 12 26.56 -18.83 31.27
C ALA A 12 25.66 -17.59 31.23
N LYS A 13 26.24 -16.41 31.47
CA LYS A 13 25.50 -15.18 31.76
C LYS A 13 26.25 -13.94 31.29
N ASN A 14 25.54 -12.99 30.68
CA ASN A 14 26.07 -11.66 30.38
C ASN A 14 26.11 -10.85 31.68
N VAL A 15 27.30 -10.65 32.23
CA VAL A 15 27.52 -9.90 33.48
C VAL A 15 27.87 -8.43 33.25
N ALA A 16 27.83 -7.97 31.99
CA ALA A 16 28.05 -6.56 31.65
C ALA A 16 26.78 -5.70 31.79
N LEU A 17 25.58 -6.29 31.75
CA LEU A 17 24.30 -5.56 31.73
C LEU A 17 24.05 -4.72 33.00
N ALA A 18 23.39 -3.58 32.84
CA ALA A 18 22.98 -2.71 33.96
C ALA A 18 21.98 -3.41 34.91
N SER A 19 21.16 -4.33 34.39
CA SER A 19 20.27 -5.20 35.18
C SER A 19 21.02 -6.12 36.15
N GLU A 20 22.29 -6.44 35.86
CA GLU A 20 23.18 -7.26 36.69
C GLU A 20 24.07 -6.43 37.61
N GLY A 21 23.74 -5.15 37.80
CA GLY A 21 24.46 -4.23 38.69
C GLY A 21 25.84 -3.80 38.17
N ALA A 22 26.15 -4.08 36.90
CA ALA A 22 27.34 -3.56 36.26
C ALA A 22 27.16 -2.07 35.89
N THR A 23 28.23 -1.30 36.05
CA THR A 23 28.21 0.16 35.88
C THR A 23 29.11 0.59 34.73
N PRO A 24 28.60 1.31 33.72
CA PRO A 24 29.41 1.80 32.62
C PRO A 24 30.04 3.16 32.94
N ARG A 25 31.19 3.42 32.32
CA ARG A 25 31.91 4.70 32.32
C ARG A 25 32.56 4.92 30.96
N ALA A 26 32.82 6.17 30.62
CA ALA A 26 33.57 6.53 29.42
C ALA A 26 34.50 7.73 29.68
N SER A 27 35.47 7.92 28.79
CA SER A 27 36.37 9.09 28.73
C SER A 27 35.65 10.41 28.39
N GLY A 28 34.42 10.32 27.89
CA GLY A 28 33.48 11.40 27.64
C GLY A 28 32.28 10.90 26.82
N GLN A 29 31.53 11.84 26.24
CA GLN A 29 30.48 11.57 25.25
C GLN A 29 30.44 12.70 24.21
N GLU A 30 29.95 12.42 23.00
CA GLU A 30 29.87 13.38 21.89
C GLU A 30 28.94 14.58 22.20
N VAL A 31 27.76 14.29 22.76
CA VAL A 31 26.71 15.29 23.03
C VAL A 31 26.32 15.22 24.51
N ALA A 32 26.35 16.35 25.22
CA ALA A 32 25.97 16.38 26.63
C ALA A 32 24.48 16.04 26.82
N GLY A 33 24.19 14.96 27.55
CA GLY A 33 22.82 14.50 27.82
C GLY A 33 22.20 13.60 26.73
N GLN A 34 22.98 13.19 25.72
CA GLN A 34 22.61 12.19 24.71
C GLN A 34 23.79 11.22 24.48
N TRP A 35 23.52 9.99 24.03
CA TRP A 35 24.54 8.97 23.76
C TRP A 35 25.57 8.79 24.90
N GLY A 36 25.08 8.77 26.14
CA GLY A 36 25.90 8.64 27.34
C GLY A 36 26.46 7.23 27.53
N PRO A 37 27.38 7.04 28.50
CA PRO A 37 27.93 5.72 28.80
C PRO A 37 26.86 4.73 29.32
N ASP A 38 25.70 5.21 29.79
CA ASP A 38 24.55 4.36 30.12
C ASP A 38 24.05 3.52 28.92
N LYS A 39 24.43 3.88 27.69
CA LYS A 39 24.13 3.18 26.44
C LYS A 39 25.21 2.18 26.00
N LEU A 40 26.03 1.73 26.95
CA LEU A 40 27.02 0.66 26.74
C LEU A 40 26.55 -0.69 27.29
N ASN A 41 25.49 -0.70 28.12
CA ASN A 41 25.02 -1.91 28.80
C ASN A 41 23.52 -1.87 29.18
N ASP A 42 22.68 -1.17 28.41
CA ASP A 42 21.22 -1.13 28.68
C ASP A 42 20.42 -2.23 27.96
N GLY A 43 21.10 -3.09 27.19
CA GLY A 43 20.51 -4.27 26.54
C GLY A 43 19.73 -3.97 25.27
N VAL A 44 19.92 -2.79 24.66
CA VAL A 44 19.10 -2.32 23.51
C VAL A 44 19.95 -2.07 22.26
N VAL A 45 20.32 -3.14 21.56
CA VAL A 45 20.94 -3.05 20.22
C VAL A 45 19.88 -2.63 19.19
N ASN A 46 19.95 -1.39 18.67
CA ASN A 46 18.92 -0.80 17.80
C ASN A 46 19.47 -0.23 16.47
N PRO A 47 19.88 -1.10 15.52
CA PRO A 47 20.36 -0.67 14.21
C PRO A 47 19.26 0.01 13.38
N GLY A 48 19.56 1.18 12.83
CA GLY A 48 18.72 1.89 11.85
C GLY A 48 17.87 3.08 12.36
N ALA A 49 17.76 3.31 13.68
CA ALA A 49 17.04 4.47 14.19
C ALA A 49 17.87 5.76 14.10
N ALA A 50 17.35 6.83 13.46
CA ALA A 50 18.07 8.10 13.24
C ALA A 50 17.61 9.26 14.16
N LYS A 51 17.41 9.00 15.46
CA LYS A 51 16.80 9.96 16.42
C LYS A 51 17.58 10.02 17.75
N PRO A 52 17.41 11.07 18.59
CA PRO A 52 18.05 11.21 19.90
C PRO A 52 17.77 10.10 20.93
N THR A 53 16.90 9.13 20.60
CA THR A 53 16.53 7.96 21.41
C THR A 53 17.28 6.69 21.01
N GLN A 54 18.32 6.78 20.17
CA GLN A 54 19.26 5.67 19.94
C GLN A 54 19.91 5.23 21.25
N SER A 55 19.92 3.92 21.54
CA SER A 55 20.83 3.36 22.54
C SER A 55 22.18 3.06 21.88
N ARG A 56 23.04 4.07 21.87
CA ARG A 56 24.47 3.94 21.56
C ARG A 56 25.23 4.91 22.45
N TRP A 57 26.43 4.55 22.90
CA TRP A 57 27.41 5.54 23.36
C TRP A 57 28.19 6.07 22.16
N SER A 58 28.43 7.37 22.08
CA SER A 58 29.28 8.00 21.06
C SER A 58 30.42 8.79 21.73
N SER A 59 31.66 8.55 21.29
CA SER A 59 32.85 9.16 21.88
C SER A 59 32.98 10.65 21.53
N PRO A 60 33.70 11.44 22.36
CA PRO A 60 34.21 12.74 21.93
C PRO A 60 35.06 12.64 20.64
N THR A 61 35.17 13.76 19.92
CA THR A 61 35.86 13.87 18.62
C THR A 61 37.40 13.94 18.73
N LYS A 62 38.00 13.07 19.56
CA LYS A 62 39.45 12.94 19.78
C LYS A 62 39.86 11.46 19.81
N ASP A 63 41.10 11.15 19.43
CA ASP A 63 41.60 9.78 19.34
C ASP A 63 42.04 9.23 20.73
N ASN A 64 42.05 7.91 20.93
CA ASN A 64 42.29 7.20 22.21
C ASN A 64 41.17 7.31 23.29
N GLU A 65 39.93 7.53 22.85
CA GLU A 65 38.76 7.46 23.74
C GLU A 65 38.40 6.03 24.13
N HIS A 66 37.74 5.87 25.27
CA HIS A 66 37.48 4.56 25.84
C HIS A 66 36.17 4.45 26.63
N ALA A 67 35.54 3.29 26.49
CA ALA A 67 34.42 2.80 27.28
C ALA A 67 34.94 1.81 28.35
N THR A 68 34.27 1.70 29.49
CA THR A 68 34.64 0.78 30.57
C THR A 68 33.40 0.27 31.28
N ILE A 69 33.22 -1.05 31.36
CA ILE A 69 32.19 -1.70 32.18
C ILE A 69 32.84 -2.21 33.46
N THR A 70 32.34 -1.81 34.63
CA THR A 70 32.74 -2.35 35.93
C THR A 70 31.63 -3.23 36.48
N PHE A 71 31.88 -4.53 36.59
CA PHE A 71 30.89 -5.54 36.98
C PHE A 71 30.55 -5.46 38.49
N ALA A 72 29.41 -6.01 38.91
CA ALA A 72 29.00 -6.03 40.32
C ALA A 72 30.00 -6.78 41.23
N GLN A 73 30.51 -7.93 40.76
CA GLN A 73 31.59 -8.71 41.39
C GLN A 73 32.67 -9.08 40.35
N ALA A 74 33.72 -9.82 40.75
CA ALA A 74 34.73 -10.28 39.80
C ALA A 74 34.31 -11.62 39.16
N HIS A 75 34.40 -11.72 37.84
CA HIS A 75 33.95 -12.88 37.07
C HIS A 75 35.07 -13.45 36.21
N LYS A 76 35.17 -14.78 36.13
CA LYS A 76 35.83 -15.42 34.99
C LYS A 76 34.96 -15.21 33.77
N LEU A 77 35.59 -14.86 32.65
CA LEU A 77 34.91 -14.64 31.37
C LEU A 77 35.38 -15.66 30.35
N ASP A 78 34.51 -16.01 29.41
CA ASP A 78 34.82 -16.85 28.25
C ASP A 78 35.07 -16.00 27.00
N HIS A 79 34.22 -14.98 26.78
CA HIS A 79 34.35 -14.01 25.71
C HIS A 79 33.67 -12.66 26.05
N ILE A 80 33.96 -11.65 25.23
CA ILE A 80 33.37 -10.31 25.27
C ILE A 80 32.78 -10.03 23.88
N ASN A 81 31.54 -9.55 23.80
CA ASN A 81 30.99 -9.01 22.56
C ASN A 81 31.07 -7.48 22.59
N VAL A 82 31.50 -6.86 21.49
CA VAL A 82 31.37 -5.41 21.29
C VAL A 82 30.52 -5.19 20.06
N VAL A 83 29.36 -4.57 20.24
CA VAL A 83 28.42 -4.29 19.15
C VAL A 83 28.71 -2.89 18.64
N TRP A 84 29.49 -2.79 17.58
CA TRP A 84 29.99 -1.52 17.06
C TRP A 84 29.01 -0.85 16.11
N GLU A 85 29.08 0.48 15.99
CA GLU A 85 28.50 1.19 14.85
C GLU A 85 29.48 1.27 13.67
N SER A 86 28.97 1.59 12.48
CA SER A 86 29.72 2.07 11.30
C SER A 86 30.68 3.23 11.62
N ALA A 87 30.30 4.10 12.57
CA ALA A 87 31.19 5.10 13.13
C ALA A 87 32.15 4.44 14.13
N CYS A 88 33.24 3.86 13.62
CA CYS A 88 34.06 2.93 14.39
C CYS A 88 35.52 3.37 14.59
N ALA A 89 36.17 2.70 15.56
CA ALA A 89 37.61 2.74 15.73
C ALA A 89 38.27 1.61 14.89
N PRO A 90 38.90 1.90 13.74
CA PRO A 90 39.56 0.87 12.92
C PRO A 90 40.78 0.23 13.60
N THR A 91 41.33 0.88 14.62
CA THR A 91 42.34 0.33 15.53
C THR A 91 41.85 0.49 16.98
N PHE A 92 41.85 -0.60 17.75
CA PHE A 92 41.32 -0.63 19.11
C PHE A 92 42.05 -1.64 20.01
N SER A 93 41.85 -1.56 21.32
CA SER A 93 42.26 -2.58 22.28
C SER A 93 41.14 -2.89 23.26
N ILE A 94 41.10 -4.14 23.75
CA ILE A 94 40.22 -4.57 24.84
C ILE A 94 41.10 -5.01 26.01
N LEU A 95 40.96 -4.32 27.14
CA LEU A 95 41.79 -4.50 28.32
C LEU A 95 40.91 -4.95 29.50
N GLY A 96 41.28 -6.08 30.11
CA GLY A 96 40.71 -6.54 31.37
C GLY A 96 41.40 -5.90 32.58
N SER A 97 40.67 -5.87 33.69
CA SER A 97 41.13 -5.39 35.00
C SER A 97 40.59 -6.30 36.10
N THR A 98 41.45 -6.76 37.02
CA THR A 98 41.08 -7.66 38.12
C THR A 98 40.74 -6.91 39.42
N ASP A 99 41.23 -5.69 39.59
CA ASP A 99 40.92 -4.77 40.71
C ASP A 99 39.77 -3.80 40.38
N GLY A 100 39.48 -3.57 39.09
CA GLY A 100 38.52 -2.58 38.59
C GLY A 100 39.13 -1.20 38.29
N THR A 101 40.46 -1.04 38.47
CA THR A 101 41.18 0.24 38.33
C THR A 101 42.41 0.16 37.44
N THR A 102 43.13 -0.97 37.47
CA THR A 102 44.35 -1.24 36.70
C THR A 102 44.00 -2.12 35.51
N PHE A 103 44.21 -1.61 34.29
CA PHE A 103 43.84 -2.27 33.03
C PHE A 103 45.09 -2.78 32.32
N ASP A 104 45.73 -3.80 32.91
CA ASP A 104 47.01 -4.38 32.50
C ASP A 104 46.90 -5.73 31.76
N LYS A 105 45.68 -6.26 31.59
CA LYS A 105 45.41 -7.56 30.95
C LYS A 105 44.93 -7.37 29.50
N PRO A 106 45.79 -7.47 28.47
CA PRO A 106 45.34 -7.35 27.08
C PRO A 106 44.51 -8.57 26.68
N ILE A 107 43.21 -8.38 26.51
CA ILE A 107 42.29 -9.37 25.91
C ILE A 107 42.38 -9.25 24.38
N VAL A 108 42.51 -8.02 23.88
CA VAL A 108 42.90 -7.67 22.51
C VAL A 108 43.91 -6.52 22.60
N ASP A 109 45.16 -6.73 22.17
CA ASP A 109 46.15 -5.65 21.97
C ASP A 109 46.16 -5.22 20.50
N LYS A 110 45.80 -3.96 20.22
CA LYS A 110 45.81 -3.35 18.88
C LYS A 110 45.08 -4.18 17.81
N GLY A 111 43.88 -4.65 18.16
CA GLY A 111 42.94 -5.22 17.21
C GLY A 111 42.63 -4.23 16.10
N THR A 112 42.47 -4.74 14.88
CA THR A 112 42.08 -3.96 13.71
C THR A 112 40.72 -4.42 13.21
N ARG A 113 39.93 -3.51 12.64
CA ARG A 113 38.73 -3.85 11.88
C ARG A 113 38.42 -2.84 10.79
N GLU A 114 37.74 -3.31 9.75
CA GLU A 114 37.11 -2.43 8.77
C GLU A 114 35.82 -1.88 9.37
N CYS A 115 35.65 -0.56 9.39
CA CYS A 115 34.33 0.02 9.64
C CYS A 115 33.55 0.01 8.33
N VAL A 116 32.40 -0.65 8.33
CA VAL A 116 31.56 -0.86 7.15
C VAL A 116 30.72 0.39 6.84
N GLU A 117 30.30 0.55 5.59
CA GLU A 117 29.27 1.51 5.15
C GLU A 117 28.04 0.71 4.69
N PRO A 118 26.79 1.17 4.95
CA PRO A 118 26.41 2.53 5.33
C PRO A 118 26.47 2.82 6.85
N LEU A 119 26.20 4.08 7.20
CA LEU A 119 26.11 4.56 8.58
C LEU A 119 24.82 4.10 9.29
N GLY A 120 24.95 3.61 10.52
CA GLY A 120 23.83 3.32 11.44
C GLY A 120 23.45 1.85 11.58
N GLU A 121 24.21 0.94 10.98
CA GLU A 121 24.09 -0.51 11.23
C GLU A 121 24.87 -0.92 12.50
N ALA A 122 24.56 -2.10 13.02
CA ALA A 122 25.21 -2.70 14.20
C ALA A 122 26.04 -3.91 13.76
N ASP A 123 27.34 -3.90 14.10
CA ASP A 123 28.28 -4.98 13.79
C ASP A 123 28.75 -5.65 15.11
N PRO A 124 28.12 -6.77 15.52
CA PRO A 124 28.51 -7.52 16.71
C PRO A 124 29.79 -8.32 16.46
N GLN A 125 30.82 -8.04 17.27
CA GLN A 125 32.13 -8.69 17.17
C GLN A 125 32.48 -9.39 18.49
N THR A 126 32.76 -10.69 18.42
CA THR A 126 33.06 -11.56 19.57
C THR A 126 34.56 -11.77 19.75
N TYR A 127 35.05 -11.56 20.97
CA TYR A 127 36.45 -11.69 21.35
C TYR A 127 36.61 -12.67 22.51
N ALA A 128 37.13 -13.85 22.24
CA ALA A 128 37.41 -14.87 23.27
C ALA A 128 38.54 -14.42 24.22
N ILE A 129 38.47 -14.81 25.49
CA ILE A 129 39.53 -14.54 26.46
C ILE A 129 40.77 -15.40 26.13
N PRO A 130 41.98 -14.80 25.99
CA PRO A 130 43.22 -15.53 25.76
C PRO A 130 43.50 -16.64 26.78
N ALA A 131 44.16 -17.72 26.37
CA ALA A 131 44.34 -18.92 27.20
C ALA A 131 45.12 -18.64 28.51
N GLU A 132 46.08 -17.72 28.45
CA GLU A 132 46.86 -17.18 29.55
C GLU A 132 46.04 -16.31 30.52
N LEU A 133 44.92 -15.75 30.06
CA LEU A 133 43.99 -14.93 30.84
C LEU A 133 42.74 -15.69 31.32
N LYS A 134 42.43 -16.88 30.76
CA LYS A 134 41.20 -17.64 31.03
C LYS A 134 41.00 -18.10 32.48
N ASN A 135 42.02 -17.94 33.33
CA ASN A 135 41.93 -18.20 34.77
C ASN A 135 41.76 -16.95 35.64
N GLU A 136 41.92 -15.75 35.09
CA GLU A 136 41.74 -14.48 35.80
C GLU A 136 40.26 -14.20 36.08
N ALA A 137 39.97 -13.51 37.19
CA ALA A 137 38.64 -13.00 37.49
C ALA A 137 38.61 -11.48 37.27
N PHE A 138 37.95 -11.04 36.20
CA PHE A 138 37.85 -9.65 35.83
C PHE A 138 36.78 -8.93 36.65
N LYS A 139 37.14 -7.78 37.20
CA LYS A 139 36.24 -6.85 37.90
C LYS A 139 35.79 -5.70 36.99
N ALA A 140 36.55 -5.41 35.93
CA ALA A 140 36.14 -4.51 34.86
C ALA A 140 36.78 -4.88 33.52
N ILE A 141 36.17 -4.41 32.43
CA ILE A 141 36.71 -4.45 31.05
C ILE A 141 36.67 -3.04 30.44
N ARG A 142 37.63 -2.74 29.56
CA ARG A 142 37.77 -1.45 28.88
C ARG A 142 38.02 -1.64 27.39
N VAL A 143 37.20 -1.01 26.55
CA VAL A 143 37.43 -0.90 25.10
C VAL A 143 38.04 0.47 24.82
N VAL A 144 39.19 0.52 24.16
CA VAL A 144 39.91 1.75 23.78
C VAL A 144 39.95 1.85 22.26
N GLY A 145 39.40 2.91 21.67
CA GLY A 145 39.52 3.20 20.24
C GLY A 145 40.73 4.11 19.98
N HIS A 146 41.79 3.56 19.41
CA HIS A 146 43.07 4.26 19.27
C HIS A 146 43.06 5.34 18.19
N GLU A 147 42.33 5.11 17.10
CA GLU A 147 42.15 6.05 16.00
C GLU A 147 40.68 6.08 15.58
N ARG A 148 40.22 7.21 15.04
CA ARG A 148 38.88 7.35 14.44
C ARG A 148 38.96 7.44 12.92
N ARG A 149 38.07 6.70 12.24
CA ARG A 149 37.91 6.72 10.78
C ARG A 149 37.28 8.03 10.31
N PRO A 150 37.77 8.69 9.24
CA PRO A 150 37.07 9.80 8.60
C PRO A 150 35.83 9.30 7.86
N ILE A 151 34.68 9.94 8.09
CA ILE A 151 33.40 9.70 7.41
C ILE A 151 33.06 10.96 6.63
N GLY A 152 32.84 10.84 5.30
CA GLY A 152 32.66 12.01 4.43
C GLY A 152 33.83 13.01 4.46
N GLY A 153 35.04 12.57 4.86
CA GLY A 153 36.22 13.42 5.07
C GLY A 153 36.35 14.01 6.48
N VAL A 154 35.36 13.83 7.37
CA VAL A 154 35.34 14.38 8.74
C VAL A 154 35.61 13.28 9.78
N LYS A 155 36.53 13.51 10.72
CA LYS A 155 36.73 12.61 11.87
C LYS A 155 35.75 12.94 13.01
N TYR A 156 34.60 12.26 13.03
CA TYR A 156 33.65 12.22 14.15
C TYR A 156 34.23 11.42 15.33
N GLY A 157 33.42 11.16 16.37
CA GLY A 157 33.72 10.15 17.39
C GLY A 157 33.65 8.72 16.84
N PHE A 158 33.75 7.73 17.72
CA PHE A 158 33.33 6.36 17.44
C PHE A 158 32.23 5.93 18.42
N SER A 159 31.34 5.05 17.98
CA SER A 159 30.18 4.60 18.75
C SER A 159 30.17 3.10 18.99
N ILE A 160 29.54 2.70 20.09
CA ILE A 160 29.24 1.32 20.45
C ILE A 160 27.76 1.27 20.86
N TRP A 161 27.01 0.30 20.32
CA TRP A 161 25.61 0.04 20.65
C TRP A 161 25.46 -0.70 21.99
N GLU A 162 26.32 -1.69 22.27
CA GLU A 162 26.32 -2.48 23.51
C GLU A 162 27.71 -3.14 23.72
N ILE A 163 28.12 -3.37 24.98
CA ILE A 163 29.26 -4.20 25.37
C ILE A 163 28.77 -5.33 26.28
N GLU A 164 29.01 -6.57 25.87
CA GLU A 164 28.65 -7.76 26.64
C GLU A 164 29.89 -8.48 27.19
N ALA A 165 29.74 -9.16 28.33
CA ALA A 165 30.79 -9.98 28.92
C ALA A 165 30.19 -11.27 29.46
N TRP A 166 30.53 -12.41 28.87
CA TRP A 166 29.87 -13.69 29.14
C TRP A 166 30.75 -14.61 29.99
N THR A 167 30.16 -15.22 31.03
CA THR A 167 30.86 -16.13 31.97
C THR A 167 31.13 -17.53 31.41
N GLY A 168 30.54 -17.86 30.27
CA GLY A 168 30.69 -19.11 29.52
C GLY A 168 30.33 -18.86 28.06
N ALA A 169 30.22 -19.91 27.24
CA ALA A 169 29.61 -19.79 25.92
C ALA A 169 28.20 -19.19 26.07
N GLU A 170 27.83 -18.24 25.20
CA GLU A 170 26.51 -17.62 25.22
C GLU A 170 25.43 -18.72 25.24
N PRO A 171 24.39 -18.64 26.09
CA PRO A 171 23.29 -19.58 26.07
C PRO A 171 22.60 -19.57 24.71
N THR A 172 23.05 -20.44 23.80
CA THR A 172 22.17 -20.97 22.77
C THR A 172 20.92 -21.44 23.50
N PRO A 173 19.72 -20.94 23.12
CA PRO A 173 18.48 -21.40 23.72
C PRO A 173 18.49 -22.93 23.70
N PRO A 174 18.30 -23.61 24.84
CA PRO A 174 18.31 -25.06 24.86
C PRO A 174 17.31 -25.51 23.78
N PRO A 175 17.72 -26.37 22.83
CA PRO A 175 16.93 -26.63 21.64
C PRO A 175 15.51 -26.97 22.09
N PRO A 176 14.48 -26.22 21.62
CA PRO A 176 13.09 -26.42 22.01
C PRO A 176 12.78 -27.91 21.95
N PRO A 177 12.11 -28.50 22.95
CA PRO A 177 11.93 -29.95 23.04
C PRO A 177 11.31 -30.44 21.74
N ALA A 178 12.13 -31.12 20.93
CA ALA A 178 12.08 -31.04 19.47
C ALA A 178 10.68 -31.33 18.92
N ASN A 179 9.91 -30.28 18.68
CA ASN A 179 8.48 -30.38 18.43
C ASN A 179 8.27 -30.94 17.01
N PRO A 180 8.00 -32.25 16.87
CA PRO A 180 8.27 -32.98 15.62
C PRO A 180 7.27 -32.65 14.51
N VAL A 181 6.30 -31.78 14.82
CA VAL A 181 5.20 -31.34 13.97
C VAL A 181 5.27 -29.86 13.58
N ALA A 182 6.21 -29.09 14.15
CA ALA A 182 6.55 -27.71 13.77
C ALA A 182 5.37 -26.72 13.54
N LEU A 183 4.26 -26.90 14.28
CA LEU A 183 2.98 -26.23 14.05
C LEU A 183 3.00 -24.73 14.35
N VAL A 184 2.32 -23.93 13.53
CA VAL A 184 2.12 -22.48 13.74
C VAL A 184 0.66 -22.08 13.46
N PRO A 185 -0.07 -21.43 14.40
CA PRO A 185 0.28 -21.20 15.79
C PRO A 185 0.58 -22.47 16.59
N LEU A 186 1.41 -22.35 17.64
CA LEU A 186 1.64 -23.42 18.62
C LEU A 186 0.33 -23.75 19.37
N PRO A 187 -0.19 -25.00 19.29
CA PRO A 187 -1.41 -25.38 19.99
C PRO A 187 -1.30 -25.31 21.51
N SER A 188 -2.43 -25.07 22.20
CA SER A 188 -2.43 -24.95 23.66
C SER A 188 -1.94 -26.21 24.40
N SER A 189 -2.11 -27.39 23.80
CA SER A 189 -1.46 -28.64 24.21
C SER A 189 -1.09 -29.51 23.00
N VAL A 190 0.14 -30.01 22.98
CA VAL A 190 0.66 -30.98 22.01
C VAL A 190 1.38 -32.10 22.76
N THR A 191 1.01 -33.35 22.48
CA THR A 191 1.65 -34.56 23.02
C THR A 191 2.11 -35.46 21.87
N PRO A 192 3.37 -35.35 21.42
CA PRO A 192 3.90 -36.18 20.34
C PRO A 192 4.21 -37.61 20.81
N HIS A 193 3.90 -38.59 19.96
CA HIS A 193 4.16 -40.01 20.19
C HIS A 193 5.27 -40.51 19.27
N ALA A 194 6.50 -40.00 19.47
CA ALA A 194 7.62 -40.20 18.55
C ALA A 194 8.05 -41.67 18.34
N GLU A 195 7.72 -42.56 19.28
CA GLU A 195 7.98 -44.01 19.22
C GLU A 195 6.81 -44.82 18.61
N ALA A 196 5.73 -44.15 18.16
CA ALA A 196 4.55 -44.78 17.58
C ALA A 196 4.51 -44.61 16.06
N ASP A 197 3.99 -45.62 15.36
CA ASP A 197 3.86 -45.60 13.90
C ASP A 197 3.00 -44.39 13.44
N PRO A 198 3.46 -43.61 12.45
CA PRO A 198 2.72 -42.45 11.96
C PRO A 198 1.52 -42.87 11.09
N PHE A 199 0.62 -41.92 10.83
CA PHE A 199 -0.41 -42.11 9.81
C PHE A 199 0.18 -41.94 8.40
N THR A 200 -0.18 -42.83 7.49
CA THR A 200 0.14 -42.71 6.05
C THR A 200 -1.16 -42.66 5.25
N LEU A 201 -1.38 -41.56 4.53
CA LEU A 201 -2.55 -41.40 3.66
C LEU A 201 -2.41 -42.31 2.42
N THR A 202 -3.46 -43.07 2.10
CA THR A 202 -3.50 -44.01 0.97
C THR A 202 -4.52 -43.58 -0.10
N PRO A 203 -4.44 -44.11 -1.35
CA PRO A 203 -5.40 -43.77 -2.40
C PRO A 203 -6.87 -44.12 -2.08
N ASP A 204 -7.09 -45.15 -1.26
CA ASP A 204 -8.43 -45.62 -0.83
C ASP A 204 -9.00 -44.86 0.38
N ALA A 205 -8.21 -43.97 1.00
CA ALA A 205 -8.59 -43.23 2.19
C ALA A 205 -9.78 -42.29 1.95
N LYS A 206 -10.57 -42.05 3.00
CA LYS A 206 -11.80 -41.28 2.97
C LYS A 206 -11.78 -40.18 4.02
N ILE A 207 -12.59 -39.15 3.80
CA ILE A 207 -12.85 -38.09 4.77
C ILE A 207 -14.27 -38.29 5.29
N VAL A 208 -14.41 -38.77 6.53
CA VAL A 208 -15.70 -38.99 7.19
C VAL A 208 -16.08 -37.69 7.90
N ALA A 209 -17.06 -36.95 7.37
CA ALA A 209 -17.38 -35.59 7.83
C ALA A 209 -18.90 -35.29 7.76
N PRO A 210 -19.71 -35.85 8.67
CA PRO A 210 -21.16 -35.62 8.71
C PRO A 210 -21.56 -34.18 9.10
N GLY A 211 -22.69 -33.72 8.56
CA GLY A 211 -23.36 -32.50 9.01
C GLY A 211 -22.48 -31.25 8.92
N GLU A 212 -22.38 -30.50 10.02
CA GLU A 212 -21.57 -29.28 10.11
C GLU A 212 -20.07 -29.49 9.80
N ALA A 213 -19.53 -30.71 9.96
CA ALA A 213 -18.14 -30.99 9.61
C ALA A 213 -17.90 -31.05 8.09
N ARG A 214 -18.95 -31.20 7.27
CA ARG A 214 -18.83 -31.52 5.84
C ARG A 214 -18.12 -30.43 5.04
N GLN A 215 -18.34 -29.15 5.34
CA GLN A 215 -17.70 -28.03 4.64
C GLN A 215 -16.17 -28.04 4.83
N ALA A 216 -15.71 -28.28 6.07
CA ALA A 216 -14.28 -28.44 6.37
C ALA A 216 -13.70 -29.71 5.74
N GLY A 217 -14.49 -30.78 5.64
CA GLY A 217 -14.14 -32.01 4.93
C GLY A 217 -13.89 -31.81 3.43
N GLU A 218 -14.81 -31.15 2.71
CA GLU A 218 -14.64 -30.86 1.28
C GLU A 218 -13.53 -29.82 1.02
N PHE A 219 -13.31 -28.87 1.93
CA PHE A 219 -12.17 -27.95 1.87
C PHE A 219 -10.83 -28.71 1.96
N LEU A 220 -10.67 -29.58 2.97
CA LEU A 220 -9.47 -30.42 3.09
C LEU A 220 -9.31 -31.34 1.87
N ALA A 221 -10.39 -32.00 1.45
CA ALA A 221 -10.38 -32.88 0.29
C ALA A 221 -9.98 -32.12 -1.00
N THR A 222 -10.41 -30.88 -1.19
CA THR A 222 -10.05 -30.06 -2.36
C THR A 222 -8.54 -29.79 -2.43
N ILE A 223 -7.92 -29.47 -1.28
CA ILE A 223 -6.46 -29.27 -1.19
C ILE A 223 -5.73 -30.59 -1.46
N MET A 224 -6.12 -31.67 -0.76
CA MET A 224 -5.45 -32.96 -0.88
C MET A 224 -5.62 -33.60 -2.27
N ARG A 225 -6.79 -33.50 -2.91
CA ARG A 225 -7.02 -34.00 -4.28
C ARG A 225 -6.07 -33.35 -5.29
N ALA A 226 -5.77 -32.06 -5.13
CA ALA A 226 -4.92 -31.30 -6.04
C ALA A 226 -3.42 -31.70 -5.98
N SER A 227 -2.92 -32.08 -4.80
CA SER A 227 -1.52 -32.46 -4.59
C SER A 227 -1.27 -33.98 -4.63
N THR A 228 -2.21 -34.79 -4.13
CA THR A 228 -2.05 -36.26 -4.05
C THR A 228 -2.55 -37.03 -5.29
N GLY A 229 -3.47 -36.45 -6.07
CA GLY A 229 -4.22 -37.16 -7.12
C GLY A 229 -5.25 -38.18 -6.58
N TYR A 230 -5.38 -38.35 -5.26
CA TYR A 230 -6.26 -39.34 -4.64
C TYR A 230 -7.72 -38.86 -4.65
N ALA A 231 -8.67 -39.79 -4.76
CA ALA A 231 -10.09 -39.46 -4.88
C ALA A 231 -10.68 -38.80 -3.60
N LEU A 232 -10.26 -39.30 -2.43
CA LEU A 232 -10.60 -38.79 -1.09
C LEU A 232 -12.09 -38.40 -0.97
N PRO A 233 -13.03 -39.36 -1.13
CA PRO A 233 -14.45 -39.07 -1.08
C PRO A 233 -14.86 -38.59 0.32
N VAL A 234 -15.65 -37.53 0.38
CA VAL A 234 -16.20 -37.00 1.63
C VAL A 234 -17.56 -37.67 1.89
N VAL A 235 -17.64 -38.43 2.97
CA VAL A 235 -18.78 -39.30 3.30
C VAL A 235 -19.33 -38.96 4.69
N ASP A 236 -20.64 -39.14 4.88
CA ASP A 236 -21.28 -38.82 6.16
C ASP A 236 -21.11 -39.94 7.21
N SER A 237 -20.60 -41.11 6.82
CA SER A 237 -20.25 -42.22 7.72
C SER A 237 -19.17 -43.14 7.13
N GLY A 238 -18.34 -43.72 8.00
CA GLY A 238 -17.28 -44.65 7.67
C GLY A 238 -16.47 -45.04 8.91
N ASP A 239 -15.64 -46.07 8.80
CA ASP A 239 -14.74 -46.50 9.88
C ASP A 239 -13.62 -45.48 10.14
N THR A 240 -13.09 -45.43 11.36
CA THR A 240 -11.89 -44.64 11.68
C THR A 240 -10.63 -45.18 10.98
N ALA A 241 -10.57 -46.49 10.79
CA ALA A 241 -9.40 -47.20 10.27
C ALA A 241 -9.01 -46.73 8.85
N GLY A 242 -7.79 -46.21 8.71
CA GLY A 242 -7.24 -45.72 7.44
C GLY A 242 -7.80 -44.38 6.94
N ASN A 243 -8.64 -43.71 7.72
CA ASN A 243 -9.41 -42.54 7.28
C ASN A 243 -9.12 -41.27 8.11
N ILE A 244 -9.57 -40.14 7.59
CA ILE A 244 -9.64 -38.86 8.33
C ILE A 244 -11.08 -38.67 8.78
N VAL A 245 -11.33 -38.63 10.09
CA VAL A 245 -12.66 -38.43 10.67
C VAL A 245 -12.77 -37.03 11.27
N LEU A 246 -13.77 -36.27 10.85
CA LEU A 246 -14.07 -34.91 11.29
C LEU A 246 -15.46 -34.87 11.94
N SER A 247 -15.58 -34.33 13.14
CA SER A 247 -16.83 -34.33 13.91
C SER A 247 -17.03 -33.04 14.70
N VAL A 248 -18.30 -32.66 14.95
CA VAL A 248 -18.66 -31.52 15.80
C VAL A 248 -19.28 -32.01 17.11
N THR A 249 -18.78 -31.52 18.24
CA THR A 249 -19.43 -31.64 19.57
C THR A 249 -19.70 -30.24 20.09
N ALA A 250 -20.93 -29.75 19.95
CA ALA A 250 -21.26 -28.35 20.16
C ALA A 250 -20.96 -27.84 21.59
N ASP A 251 -19.95 -26.97 21.73
CA ASP A 251 -19.72 -26.12 22.90
C ASP A 251 -19.59 -24.65 22.49
N ALA A 252 -20.65 -23.88 22.77
CA ALA A 252 -20.73 -22.46 22.48
C ALA A 252 -19.76 -21.57 23.29
N LYS A 253 -19.07 -22.11 24.32
CA LYS A 253 -18.10 -21.34 25.11
C LYS A 253 -16.75 -21.18 24.42
N THR A 254 -16.34 -22.16 23.63
CA THR A 254 -15.03 -22.20 22.97
C THR A 254 -15.17 -22.67 21.51
N PRO A 255 -16.01 -22.01 20.69
CA PRO A 255 -16.45 -22.53 19.39
C PRO A 255 -15.33 -22.68 18.36
N GLU A 256 -14.22 -21.95 18.52
CA GLU A 256 -13.02 -22.04 17.68
C GLU A 256 -12.08 -23.21 18.06
N GLY A 257 -12.32 -23.86 19.20
CA GLY A 257 -11.47 -24.91 19.77
C GLY A 257 -11.78 -26.32 19.27
N TYR A 258 -10.80 -27.22 19.43
CA TYR A 258 -10.87 -28.61 18.98
C TYR A 258 -9.91 -29.55 19.74
N ALA A 259 -10.16 -30.84 19.61
CA ALA A 259 -9.21 -31.91 19.87
C ALA A 259 -8.87 -32.65 18.57
N LEU A 260 -7.63 -33.12 18.44
CA LEU A 260 -7.13 -33.82 17.26
C LEU A 260 -6.19 -34.96 17.69
N LYS A 261 -6.40 -36.15 17.14
CA LYS A 261 -5.54 -37.32 17.33
C LYS A 261 -5.04 -37.84 15.99
N VAL A 262 -3.76 -38.20 15.92
CA VAL A 262 -3.12 -38.89 14.80
C VAL A 262 -2.41 -40.13 15.31
N SER A 263 -2.59 -41.24 14.59
CA SER A 263 -1.98 -42.55 14.83
C SER A 263 -1.97 -43.34 13.51
N SER A 264 -1.18 -44.41 13.41
CA SER A 264 -1.21 -45.32 12.25
C SER A 264 -2.60 -45.84 11.86
N ASP A 265 -3.51 -46.01 12.84
CA ASP A 265 -4.92 -46.37 12.59
C ASP A 265 -5.72 -45.29 11.84
N GLY A 266 -5.35 -44.00 11.90
CA GLY A 266 -6.15 -42.91 11.33
C GLY A 266 -5.94 -41.54 11.98
N ILE A 267 -6.65 -40.54 11.43
CA ILE A 267 -6.75 -39.18 11.97
C ILE A 267 -8.18 -38.96 12.48
N THR A 268 -8.35 -38.44 13.70
CA THR A 268 -9.67 -38.06 14.24
C THR A 268 -9.63 -36.66 14.83
N ALA A 269 -10.52 -35.79 14.35
CA ALA A 269 -10.71 -34.43 14.85
C ALA A 269 -12.13 -34.22 15.37
N THR A 270 -12.24 -33.54 16.50
CA THR A 270 -13.51 -33.13 17.11
C THR A 270 -13.45 -31.65 17.44
N GLY A 271 -14.29 -30.85 16.77
CA GLY A 271 -14.38 -29.40 16.97
C GLY A 271 -15.60 -29.01 17.80
N ASN A 272 -15.47 -27.92 18.54
CA ASN A 272 -16.55 -27.37 19.38
C ASN A 272 -17.66 -26.68 18.57
N SER A 273 -17.39 -26.41 17.29
CA SER A 273 -18.35 -26.02 16.24
C SER A 273 -17.75 -26.37 14.87
N ALA A 274 -18.45 -26.09 13.78
CA ALA A 274 -17.88 -26.09 12.42
C ALA A 274 -16.52 -25.35 12.33
N HIS A 275 -16.37 -24.20 13.01
CA HIS A 275 -15.12 -23.43 13.04
C HIS A 275 -14.00 -24.18 13.79
N GLY A 276 -14.33 -24.87 14.89
CA GLY A 276 -13.38 -25.74 15.58
C GLY A 276 -12.85 -26.85 14.66
N VAL A 277 -13.73 -27.48 13.87
CA VAL A 277 -13.33 -28.50 12.88
C VAL A 277 -12.47 -27.88 11.78
N PHE A 278 -12.83 -26.70 11.29
CA PHE A 278 -12.03 -25.99 10.29
C PHE A 278 -10.62 -25.63 10.82
N ASN A 279 -10.50 -25.21 12.09
CA ASN A 279 -9.21 -24.96 12.73
C ASN A 279 -8.38 -26.24 12.92
N ALA A 280 -9.03 -27.38 13.23
CA ALA A 280 -8.39 -28.69 13.26
C ALA A 280 -7.83 -29.07 11.88
N VAL A 281 -8.60 -28.83 10.81
CA VAL A 281 -8.18 -29.03 9.41
C VAL A 281 -6.93 -28.22 9.05
N GLN A 282 -6.77 -27.00 9.56
CA GLN A 282 -5.54 -26.22 9.33
C GLN A 282 -4.31 -26.87 9.99
N THR A 283 -4.46 -27.43 11.20
CA THR A 283 -3.38 -28.20 11.81
C THR A 283 -3.14 -29.53 11.07
N ILE A 284 -4.16 -30.22 10.58
CA ILE A 284 -3.98 -31.43 9.75
C ILE A 284 -3.14 -31.13 8.50
N ARG A 285 -3.40 -30.02 7.79
CA ARG A 285 -2.55 -29.57 6.66
C ARG A 285 -1.08 -29.41 7.04
N GLN A 286 -0.80 -28.89 8.25
CA GLN A 286 0.55 -28.70 8.75
C GLN A 286 1.23 -29.98 9.28
N LEU A 287 0.48 -31.07 9.54
CA LEU A 287 1.05 -32.36 9.94
C LEU A 287 1.59 -33.19 8.76
N PHE A 288 1.08 -32.96 7.55
CA PHE A 288 1.60 -33.54 6.31
C PHE A 288 2.75 -32.71 5.70
N PRO A 289 3.56 -33.25 4.76
CA PRO A 289 4.62 -32.51 4.08
C PRO A 289 4.13 -31.22 3.40
N ALA A 290 5.01 -30.23 3.25
CA ALA A 290 4.63 -28.92 2.69
C ALA A 290 4.08 -28.97 1.25
N MET A 291 4.46 -29.99 0.48
CA MET A 291 3.93 -30.26 -0.85
C MET A 291 2.44 -30.65 -0.89
N LEU A 292 1.78 -30.86 0.26
CA LEU A 292 0.31 -30.99 0.32
C LEU A 292 -0.39 -29.74 -0.24
N GLU A 293 0.25 -28.58 -0.14
CA GLU A 293 -0.26 -27.29 -0.65
C GLU A 293 -0.06 -27.10 -2.16
N SER A 294 0.61 -28.04 -2.84
CA SER A 294 0.86 -28.00 -4.29
C SER A 294 -0.42 -27.85 -5.11
N LYS A 295 -0.35 -27.09 -6.20
CA LYS A 295 -1.42 -26.96 -7.22
C LYS A 295 -1.29 -27.95 -8.37
N HIS A 296 -0.36 -28.89 -8.25
CA HIS A 296 -0.10 -29.98 -9.18
C HIS A 296 0.01 -31.30 -8.44
N GLU A 297 -0.43 -32.39 -9.08
CA GLU A 297 -0.22 -33.75 -8.59
C GLU A 297 1.28 -34.05 -8.46
N VAL A 298 1.69 -34.53 -7.29
CA VAL A 298 3.08 -34.87 -6.97
C VAL A 298 3.17 -36.23 -6.26
N ASN A 299 4.29 -36.91 -6.47
CA ASN A 299 4.64 -38.14 -5.79
C ASN A 299 5.46 -37.81 -4.53
N ALA A 300 4.84 -38.01 -3.36
CA ALA A 300 5.44 -37.78 -2.06
C ALA A 300 4.92 -38.83 -1.06
N GLU A 301 5.68 -39.06 0.01
CA GLU A 301 5.23 -39.91 1.13
C GLU A 301 4.28 -39.08 2.03
N TRP A 302 2.98 -39.30 1.88
CA TRP A 302 1.92 -38.56 2.59
C TRP A 302 1.77 -39.02 4.05
N ILE A 303 2.79 -38.73 4.85
CA ILE A 303 2.92 -39.16 6.24
C ILE A 303 2.56 -38.00 7.20
N ALA A 304 1.84 -38.31 8.28
CA ALA A 304 1.56 -37.40 9.40
C ALA A 304 1.97 -38.06 10.73
N ALA A 305 2.80 -37.37 11.52
CA ALA A 305 3.35 -37.91 12.76
C ALA A 305 2.28 -38.18 13.83
N ALA A 306 2.45 -39.25 14.61
CA ALA A 306 1.54 -39.62 15.69
C ALA A 306 1.57 -38.56 16.82
N VAL A 307 0.42 -37.98 17.15
CA VAL A 307 0.29 -36.86 18.09
C VAL A 307 -1.14 -36.77 18.63
N ASP A 308 -1.30 -36.46 19.92
CA ASP A 308 -2.56 -35.98 20.50
C ASP A 308 -2.45 -34.45 20.73
N ILE A 309 -3.47 -33.69 20.32
CA ILE A 309 -3.53 -32.22 20.37
C ILE A 309 -4.87 -31.79 20.99
N THR A 310 -4.84 -30.75 21.81
CA THR A 310 -6.04 -30.00 22.24
C THR A 310 -5.73 -28.52 22.11
N ASP A 311 -6.64 -27.76 21.50
CA ASP A 311 -6.31 -26.41 21.05
C ASP A 311 -7.52 -25.45 21.09
N ALA A 312 -7.25 -24.18 21.42
CA ALA A 312 -8.21 -23.08 21.42
C ALA A 312 -7.45 -21.74 21.49
N PRO A 313 -7.97 -20.65 20.87
CA PRO A 313 -7.28 -19.37 20.84
C PRO A 313 -7.33 -18.60 22.16
N ARG A 314 -6.24 -17.88 22.48
CA ARG A 314 -6.14 -16.84 23.52
C ARG A 314 -7.15 -15.70 23.31
N PHE A 315 -7.28 -15.22 22.08
CA PHE A 315 -8.13 -14.08 21.73
C PHE A 315 -9.08 -14.38 20.56
N ALA A 316 -10.31 -13.84 20.65
CA ALA A 316 -11.38 -14.07 19.67
C ALA A 316 -11.28 -13.22 18.40
N HIS A 317 -10.42 -12.18 18.40
CA HIS A 317 -10.12 -11.34 17.23
C HIS A 317 -8.64 -11.48 16.87
N ARG A 318 -8.37 -12.01 15.68
CA ARG A 318 -7.02 -12.26 15.17
C ARG A 318 -7.00 -11.77 13.73
N GLY A 319 -6.67 -10.48 13.57
CA GLY A 319 -7.00 -9.70 12.38
C GLY A 319 -5.82 -9.38 11.47
N VAL A 320 -6.16 -9.14 10.20
CA VAL A 320 -5.31 -8.44 9.22
C VAL A 320 -6.18 -7.37 8.57
N GLN A 321 -5.68 -6.13 8.48
CA GLN A 321 -6.29 -5.09 7.65
C GLN A 321 -5.73 -5.19 6.23
N LEU A 322 -6.50 -4.76 5.23
CA LEU A 322 -5.99 -4.37 3.92
C LEU A 322 -6.50 -2.97 3.59
N ASP A 323 -5.59 -2.13 3.07
CA ASP A 323 -5.86 -0.84 2.45
C ASP A 323 -5.97 -0.97 0.92
N PRO A 324 -7.18 -1.10 0.36
CA PRO A 324 -7.43 -0.84 -1.05
C PRO A 324 -7.60 0.66 -1.37
N ALA A 325 -7.77 1.55 -0.38
CA ALA A 325 -8.09 2.97 -0.62
C ALA A 325 -6.90 3.73 -1.24
N ARG A 326 -5.68 3.55 -0.73
CA ARG A 326 -4.47 4.18 -1.28
C ARG A 326 -4.08 3.56 -2.63
N SER A 327 -4.21 2.23 -2.77
CA SER A 327 -4.02 1.48 -4.02
C SER A 327 -4.85 0.19 -4.03
N PHE A 328 -5.75 0.06 -5.00
CA PHE A 328 -6.74 -1.02 -5.08
C PHE A 328 -6.13 -2.44 -5.12
N VAL A 329 -6.85 -3.38 -4.49
CA VAL A 329 -6.55 -4.82 -4.40
C VAL A 329 -7.73 -5.56 -5.02
N THR A 330 -7.50 -6.52 -5.92
CA THR A 330 -8.63 -7.17 -6.62
C THR A 330 -9.32 -8.23 -5.77
N VAL A 331 -10.56 -8.59 -6.13
CA VAL A 331 -11.32 -9.68 -5.48
C VAL A 331 -10.50 -10.98 -5.41
N ALA A 332 -9.76 -11.33 -6.45
CA ALA A 332 -8.92 -12.52 -6.50
C ALA A 332 -7.74 -12.46 -5.51
N GLU A 333 -7.11 -11.29 -5.36
CA GLU A 333 -6.03 -11.06 -4.40
C GLU A 333 -6.53 -11.08 -2.96
N VAL A 334 -7.66 -10.40 -2.68
CA VAL A 334 -8.31 -10.46 -1.35
C VAL A 334 -8.64 -11.90 -0.97
N LYS A 335 -9.18 -12.70 -1.91
CA LYS A 335 -9.44 -14.13 -1.70
C LYS A 335 -8.17 -14.92 -1.37
N LYS A 336 -7.05 -14.66 -2.06
CA LYS A 336 -5.75 -15.32 -1.79
C LYS A 336 -5.15 -14.92 -0.43
N VAL A 337 -5.35 -13.68 0.00
CA VAL A 337 -5.02 -13.24 1.37
C VAL A 337 -5.89 -13.99 2.39
N ILE A 338 -7.21 -14.10 2.16
CA ILE A 338 -8.13 -14.86 3.03
C ILE A 338 -7.74 -16.34 3.13
N ASP A 339 -7.39 -17.01 2.02
CA ASP A 339 -6.90 -18.41 2.03
C ASP A 339 -5.66 -18.57 2.92
N THR A 340 -4.75 -17.61 2.88
CA THR A 340 -3.51 -17.63 3.66
C THR A 340 -3.76 -17.29 5.12
N MET A 341 -4.62 -16.30 5.42
CA MET A 341 -5.09 -15.99 6.78
C MET A 341 -5.72 -17.22 7.45
N ALA A 342 -6.63 -17.89 6.73
CA ALA A 342 -7.31 -19.08 7.21
C ALA A 342 -6.32 -20.21 7.56
N ALA A 343 -5.27 -20.42 6.75
CA ALA A 343 -4.25 -21.44 7.01
C ALA A 343 -3.49 -21.29 8.34
N TYR A 344 -3.46 -20.08 8.91
CA TYR A 344 -2.86 -19.76 10.21
C TYR A 344 -3.90 -19.34 11.28
N LYS A 345 -5.18 -19.68 11.06
CA LYS A 345 -6.28 -19.45 12.01
C LYS A 345 -6.55 -17.96 12.35
N LEU A 346 -6.12 -17.03 11.49
CA LEU A 346 -6.56 -15.62 11.52
C LEU A 346 -8.04 -15.57 11.10
N ASN A 347 -8.85 -14.76 11.79
CA ASN A 347 -10.32 -14.84 11.71
C ASN A 347 -11.02 -13.50 11.47
N ARG A 348 -10.29 -12.39 11.25
CA ARG A 348 -10.86 -11.08 10.88
C ARG A 348 -10.10 -10.47 9.71
N LEU A 349 -10.84 -10.05 8.68
CA LEU A 349 -10.33 -9.24 7.58
C LEU A 349 -10.93 -7.84 7.70
N HIS A 350 -10.12 -6.87 8.07
CA HIS A 350 -10.50 -5.46 8.10
C HIS A 350 -10.22 -4.85 6.72
N LEU A 351 -11.19 -4.18 6.11
CA LEU A 351 -11.04 -3.55 4.79
C LEU A 351 -11.21 -2.04 4.91
N HIS A 352 -10.13 -1.31 4.66
CA HIS A 352 -10.09 0.15 4.65
C HIS A 352 -10.60 0.68 3.30
N LEU A 353 -11.91 0.93 3.19
CA LEU A 353 -12.60 1.07 1.89
C LEU A 353 -12.68 2.52 1.37
N ALA A 354 -12.33 3.53 2.17
CA ALA A 354 -12.34 4.93 1.75
C ALA A 354 -11.28 5.72 2.53
N ASP A 355 -10.49 6.50 1.78
CA ASP A 355 -9.48 7.44 2.29
C ASP A 355 -9.37 8.65 1.34
N ASP A 356 -8.37 9.51 1.51
CA ASP A 356 -8.17 10.71 0.71
C ASP A 356 -7.91 10.46 -0.78
N GLN A 357 -7.23 9.34 -1.11
CA GLN A 357 -6.78 9.02 -2.47
C GLN A 357 -7.77 8.14 -3.25
N GLY A 358 -8.82 7.60 -2.62
CA GLY A 358 -9.89 6.91 -3.35
C GLY A 358 -10.94 6.20 -2.51
N TRP A 359 -12.04 5.86 -3.18
CA TRP A 359 -13.23 5.24 -2.60
C TRP A 359 -13.52 3.89 -3.29
N ARG A 360 -13.68 2.82 -2.50
CA ARG A 360 -13.53 1.44 -2.99
C ARG A 360 -14.78 0.55 -2.85
N ILE A 361 -15.94 1.10 -2.48
CA ILE A 361 -17.19 0.32 -2.39
C ILE A 361 -18.39 1.03 -3.04
N GLU A 362 -19.15 0.30 -3.84
CA GLU A 362 -20.36 0.82 -4.50
C GLU A 362 -21.49 1.15 -3.50
N ILE A 363 -21.88 2.42 -3.47
CA ILE A 363 -23.05 2.94 -2.76
C ILE A 363 -24.05 3.42 -3.83
N THR A 364 -25.21 2.77 -3.93
CA THR A 364 -26.21 3.13 -4.95
C THR A 364 -27.07 4.29 -4.50
N ASN A 365 -27.91 4.79 -5.40
CA ASN A 365 -28.90 5.84 -5.11
C ASN A 365 -30.20 5.30 -4.47
N ASP A 366 -30.26 3.99 -4.15
CA ASP A 366 -31.46 3.31 -3.68
C ASP A 366 -31.69 3.49 -2.18
N GLY A 367 -32.93 3.82 -1.78
CA GLY A 367 -33.29 3.99 -0.38
C GLY A 367 -32.74 5.26 0.27
N ARG A 368 -32.34 6.27 -0.53
CA ARG A 368 -32.13 7.66 -0.11
C ARG A 368 -33.39 8.22 0.58
N VAL A 369 -33.20 9.23 1.43
CA VAL A 369 -34.33 9.92 2.09
C VAL A 369 -34.96 10.98 1.17
N ALA A 370 -36.21 11.34 1.42
CA ALA A 370 -36.89 12.36 0.61
C ALA A 370 -36.20 13.73 0.78
N GLY A 371 -35.74 14.31 -0.33
CA GLY A 371 -34.97 15.57 -0.35
C GLY A 371 -33.46 15.40 -0.40
N ASP A 372 -32.93 14.17 -0.36
CA ASP A 372 -31.51 13.89 -0.63
C ASP A 372 -31.24 13.94 -2.15
N ASP A 373 -30.44 14.93 -2.57
CA ASP A 373 -30.02 15.12 -3.97
C ASP A 373 -28.60 14.61 -4.27
N ILE A 374 -27.94 13.96 -3.30
CA ILE A 374 -26.61 13.39 -3.49
C ILE A 374 -26.69 12.20 -4.45
N ASP A 375 -25.90 12.25 -5.53
CA ASP A 375 -25.64 11.11 -6.41
C ASP A 375 -24.43 10.32 -5.89
N TYR A 376 -24.70 9.26 -5.14
CA TYR A 376 -23.68 8.45 -4.46
C TYR A 376 -22.86 7.61 -5.46
N THR A 377 -23.35 7.39 -6.68
CA THR A 377 -22.61 6.64 -7.72
C THR A 377 -21.30 7.35 -8.11
N ARG A 378 -21.22 8.67 -7.89
CA ARG A 378 -20.02 9.49 -8.08
C ARG A 378 -18.85 9.08 -7.20
N LEU A 379 -19.11 8.46 -6.04
CA LEU A 379 -18.05 7.99 -5.14
C LEU A 379 -17.13 7.00 -5.84
N THR A 380 -17.70 6.02 -6.54
CA THR A 380 -16.94 5.02 -7.30
C THR A 380 -16.65 5.45 -8.74
N SER A 381 -17.58 6.11 -9.42
CA SER A 381 -17.36 6.55 -10.81
C SER A 381 -16.35 7.70 -10.96
N ILE A 382 -16.11 8.49 -9.91
CA ILE A 382 -15.05 9.51 -9.87
C ILE A 382 -13.90 9.04 -8.97
N SER A 383 -14.10 8.93 -7.66
CA SER A 383 -13.03 8.62 -6.69
C SER A 383 -12.65 7.13 -6.59
N GLY A 384 -13.35 6.24 -7.30
CA GLY A 384 -12.84 4.91 -7.61
C GLY A 384 -11.74 4.94 -8.69
N GLN A 385 -11.73 5.96 -9.55
CA GLN A 385 -10.68 6.16 -10.54
C GLN A 385 -9.42 6.83 -9.96
N THR A 386 -9.48 7.42 -8.77
CA THR A 386 -8.30 7.99 -8.11
C THR A 386 -7.51 6.91 -7.36
N ALA A 387 -6.20 7.14 -7.19
CA ALA A 387 -5.28 6.31 -6.40
C ALA A 387 -3.98 7.08 -6.16
N MET A 388 -3.20 6.64 -5.17
CA MET A 388 -1.93 7.27 -4.80
C MET A 388 -0.85 7.07 -5.89
N ASN A 389 -0.30 8.16 -6.42
CA ASN A 389 0.66 8.14 -7.53
C ASN A 389 2.03 8.76 -7.22
N ALA A 390 2.22 9.44 -6.07
CA ALA A 390 3.50 10.03 -5.68
C ALA A 390 3.78 9.97 -4.16
N HIS A 391 5.02 9.65 -3.77
CA HIS A 391 5.43 9.62 -2.35
C HIS A 391 6.86 10.13 -2.11
N GLY A 392 7.11 11.42 -2.36
CA GLY A 392 8.19 12.19 -1.72
C GLY A 392 9.61 11.59 -1.69
N GLY A 393 9.98 10.76 -2.68
CA GLY A 393 11.29 10.08 -2.74
C GLY A 393 11.49 8.91 -1.77
N GLN A 394 10.50 8.52 -0.96
CA GLN A 394 10.60 7.38 -0.03
C GLN A 394 10.35 6.04 -0.72
N ILE A 395 9.45 6.03 -1.72
CA ILE A 395 9.39 4.98 -2.73
C ILE A 395 10.48 5.30 -3.76
N GLY A 396 11.47 4.43 -3.93
CA GLY A 396 12.59 4.64 -4.87
C GLY A 396 12.23 4.52 -6.36
N HIS A 397 10.93 4.54 -6.69
CA HIS A 397 10.35 4.04 -7.94
C HIS A 397 9.07 4.83 -8.29
N SER A 398 8.72 4.89 -9.57
CA SER A 398 7.54 5.62 -10.07
C SER A 398 6.34 4.70 -10.38
N GLU A 399 6.12 3.67 -9.56
CA GLU A 399 5.05 2.68 -9.76
C GLU A 399 3.69 3.24 -9.31
N LEU A 400 2.76 3.36 -10.25
CA LEU A 400 1.46 4.03 -10.06
C LEU A 400 0.52 3.17 -9.21
N GLY A 401 -0.19 3.80 -8.25
CA GLY A 401 -1.23 3.16 -7.45
C GLY A 401 -2.39 2.66 -8.31
N ARG A 402 -2.97 1.53 -7.91
CA ARG A 402 -4.07 0.89 -8.65
C ARG A 402 -5.39 1.58 -8.33
N THR A 403 -6.16 1.79 -9.39
CA THR A 403 -7.51 2.34 -9.37
C THR A 403 -8.52 1.20 -9.38
N GLY A 404 -9.78 1.50 -9.05
CA GLY A 404 -10.86 0.51 -9.00
C GLY A 404 -11.68 0.62 -7.71
N TYR A 405 -12.71 -0.20 -7.64
CA TYR A 405 -13.63 -0.36 -6.51
C TYR A 405 -14.29 -1.74 -6.57
N TYR A 406 -14.86 -2.19 -5.45
CA TYR A 406 -15.74 -3.35 -5.41
C TYR A 406 -17.17 -2.93 -5.71
N THR A 407 -17.84 -3.58 -6.66
CA THR A 407 -19.30 -3.52 -6.75
C THR A 407 -19.91 -4.13 -5.49
N GLN A 408 -21.20 -3.93 -5.27
CA GLN A 408 -21.90 -4.62 -4.19
C GLN A 408 -21.91 -6.14 -4.36
N ALA A 409 -21.81 -6.65 -5.61
CA ALA A 409 -21.67 -8.07 -5.86
C ALA A 409 -20.27 -8.58 -5.43
N ASP A 410 -19.21 -7.85 -5.80
CA ASP A 410 -17.83 -8.17 -5.40
C ASP A 410 -17.65 -8.17 -3.88
N TYR A 411 -18.18 -7.16 -3.20
CA TYR A 411 -18.10 -7.08 -1.74
C TYR A 411 -18.87 -8.23 -1.06
N LYS A 412 -20.09 -8.54 -1.53
CA LYS A 412 -20.88 -9.69 -1.03
C LYS A 412 -20.17 -11.03 -1.28
N GLU A 413 -19.45 -11.17 -2.39
CA GLU A 413 -18.65 -12.35 -2.72
C GLU A 413 -17.37 -12.46 -1.87
N ILE A 414 -16.68 -11.34 -1.57
CA ILE A 414 -15.57 -11.30 -0.59
C ILE A 414 -16.08 -11.73 0.79
N VAL A 415 -17.19 -11.14 1.25
CA VAL A 415 -17.86 -11.48 2.52
C VAL A 415 -18.23 -12.95 2.60
N LYS A 416 -18.81 -13.52 1.53
CA LYS A 416 -19.14 -14.96 1.47
C LYS A 416 -17.88 -15.83 1.53
N TYR A 417 -16.88 -15.53 0.71
CA TYR A 417 -15.66 -16.34 0.60
C TYR A 417 -14.85 -16.35 1.90
N ALA A 418 -14.87 -15.24 2.64
CA ALA A 418 -14.36 -15.12 3.99
C ALA A 418 -15.16 -15.96 4.99
N ALA A 419 -16.50 -15.86 4.96
CA ALA A 419 -17.38 -16.63 5.85
C ALA A 419 -17.26 -18.15 5.64
N ASP A 420 -17.10 -18.62 4.40
CA ASP A 420 -16.83 -20.03 4.05
C ASP A 420 -15.47 -20.55 4.61
N ARG A 421 -14.65 -19.67 5.18
CA ARG A 421 -13.37 -19.94 5.86
C ARG A 421 -13.36 -19.42 7.31
N HIS A 422 -14.52 -19.09 7.85
CA HIS A 422 -14.74 -18.50 9.18
C HIS A 422 -14.00 -17.17 9.46
N VAL A 423 -13.54 -16.48 8.41
CA VAL A 423 -13.03 -15.11 8.49
C VAL A 423 -14.21 -14.15 8.43
N THR A 424 -14.36 -13.27 9.42
CA THR A 424 -15.38 -12.20 9.38
C THR A 424 -14.78 -10.94 8.77
N VAL A 425 -15.45 -10.38 7.75
CA VAL A 425 -15.08 -9.08 7.18
C VAL A 425 -15.58 -7.95 8.07
N ILE A 426 -14.74 -6.95 8.31
CA ILE A 426 -15.05 -5.68 8.97
C ILE A 426 -14.78 -4.57 7.93
N PRO A 427 -15.80 -3.91 7.37
CA PRO A 427 -15.60 -2.76 6.50
C PRO A 427 -15.29 -1.51 7.33
N GLU A 428 -14.49 -0.63 6.76
CA GLU A 428 -14.20 0.70 7.29
C GLU A 428 -14.57 1.78 6.27
N ILE A 429 -15.24 2.83 6.75
CA ILE A 429 -15.29 4.15 6.11
C ILE A 429 -14.81 5.13 7.18
N ASP A 430 -13.60 5.66 7.02
CA ASP A 430 -13.03 6.59 8.00
C ASP A 430 -13.75 7.95 7.95
N VAL A 431 -14.12 8.46 9.14
CA VAL A 431 -14.73 9.76 9.37
C VAL A 431 -14.43 10.27 10.80
N PRO A 432 -14.25 11.59 11.02
CA PRO A 432 -14.40 12.68 10.05
C PRO A 432 -13.20 12.91 9.15
N GLY A 433 -12.00 12.41 9.50
CA GLY A 433 -10.76 12.50 8.72
C GLY A 433 -10.81 11.72 7.39
N HIS A 434 -9.70 11.70 6.67
CA HIS A 434 -9.46 10.91 5.44
C HIS A 434 -10.58 10.92 4.38
N THR A 435 -11.33 12.01 4.31
CA THR A 435 -12.57 12.11 3.51
C THR A 435 -12.41 12.83 2.17
N ASN A 436 -11.17 13.08 1.71
CA ASN A 436 -10.94 13.79 0.46
C ASN A 436 -11.51 13.05 -0.77
N ALA A 437 -11.59 11.71 -0.80
CA ALA A 437 -12.28 11.01 -1.88
C ALA A 437 -13.80 11.30 -1.92
N ALA A 438 -14.46 11.42 -0.77
CA ALA A 438 -15.87 11.78 -0.70
C ALA A 438 -16.09 13.25 -1.12
N LEU A 439 -15.23 14.16 -0.64
CA LEU A 439 -15.23 15.57 -1.03
C LEU A 439 -14.89 15.80 -2.52
N HIS A 440 -14.03 14.96 -3.11
CA HIS A 440 -13.69 15.01 -4.53
C HIS A 440 -14.87 14.57 -5.42
N ALA A 441 -15.63 13.56 -4.98
CA ALA A 441 -16.78 13.05 -5.72
C ALA A 441 -18.04 13.93 -5.59
N ILE A 442 -18.38 14.38 -4.37
CA ILE A 442 -19.70 14.93 -4.03
C ILE A 442 -19.63 16.44 -3.76
N PRO A 443 -20.12 17.31 -4.68
CA PRO A 443 -20.13 18.77 -4.48
C PRO A 443 -20.77 19.21 -3.16
N GLN A 444 -21.90 18.61 -2.79
CA GLN A 444 -22.69 19.00 -1.60
C GLN A 444 -21.94 18.82 -0.26
N LEU A 445 -20.85 18.03 -0.21
CA LEU A 445 -20.03 17.89 1.00
C LEU A 445 -18.99 19.02 1.18
N ASN A 446 -18.71 19.80 0.13
CA ASN A 446 -17.69 20.86 0.12
C ASN A 446 -18.25 22.19 0.66
N THR A 447 -18.90 22.13 1.81
CA THR A 447 -19.50 23.29 2.47
C THR A 447 -18.41 24.28 2.95
N ALA A 448 -18.83 25.46 3.40
CA ALA A 448 -17.92 26.41 4.04
C ALA A 448 -17.28 25.88 5.34
N GLY A 449 -17.84 24.84 5.98
CA GLY A 449 -17.32 24.25 7.23
C GLY A 449 -16.38 23.06 7.07
N ALA A 450 -16.36 22.42 5.89
CA ALA A 450 -15.48 21.29 5.54
C ALA A 450 -14.02 21.72 5.28
N SER A 451 -13.12 20.75 5.07
CA SER A 451 -11.71 21.02 4.72
C SER A 451 -11.52 21.70 3.36
N HIS A 452 -12.44 21.46 2.42
CA HIS A 452 -12.51 22.14 1.14
C HIS A 452 -13.85 22.87 1.02
N GLN A 453 -13.78 24.17 0.73
CA GLN A 453 -14.94 25.00 0.43
C GLN A 453 -15.10 25.10 -1.10
N GLY A 454 -16.19 24.57 -1.63
CA GLY A 454 -16.48 24.63 -3.07
C GLY A 454 -16.72 26.06 -3.57
N THR A 455 -16.25 26.35 -4.79
CA THR A 455 -16.57 27.55 -5.55
C THR A 455 -17.25 27.19 -6.88
N PRO A 456 -17.83 28.13 -7.64
CA PRO A 456 -18.38 27.84 -8.97
C PRO A 456 -17.35 27.29 -9.96
N GLU A 457 -16.07 27.68 -9.80
CA GLU A 457 -14.95 27.27 -10.64
C GLU A 457 -14.34 25.94 -10.17
N GLN A 458 -14.40 25.66 -8.87
CA GLN A 458 -13.93 24.41 -8.26
C GLN A 458 -14.93 23.91 -7.20
N PRO A 459 -16.00 23.19 -7.61
CA PRO A 459 -17.09 22.78 -6.71
C PRO A 459 -16.75 21.59 -5.79
N THR A 460 -15.61 20.94 -5.98
CA THR A 460 -15.15 19.77 -5.23
C THR A 460 -13.67 19.86 -4.86
N ALA A 461 -13.27 19.13 -3.82
CA ALA A 461 -11.85 18.96 -3.49
C ALA A 461 -11.07 18.38 -4.69
N PRO A 462 -9.77 18.70 -4.85
CA PRO A 462 -8.93 18.06 -5.84
C PRO A 462 -8.61 16.61 -5.42
N ALA A 463 -8.35 15.72 -6.37
CA ALA A 463 -7.91 14.36 -6.08
C ALA A 463 -6.55 14.36 -5.34
N ASN A 464 -6.44 13.61 -4.24
CA ASN A 464 -5.15 13.41 -3.57
C ASN A 464 -4.38 12.24 -4.24
N GLY A 465 -3.19 12.52 -4.74
CA GLY A 465 -2.26 11.51 -5.27
C GLY A 465 -1.12 11.15 -4.31
N THR A 466 -1.14 11.68 -3.08
CA THR A 466 0.01 11.72 -2.17
C THR A 466 -0.26 11.03 -0.83
N GLY A 467 0.81 10.69 -0.11
CA GLY A 467 0.78 10.24 1.28
C GLY A 467 0.70 11.40 2.27
N SER A 468 -0.06 12.45 1.94
CA SER A 468 -0.38 13.55 2.86
C SER A 468 -1.68 13.20 3.59
N VAL A 469 -1.70 13.39 4.91
CA VAL A 469 -2.75 12.90 5.83
C VAL A 469 -3.25 14.00 6.76
N GLY A 470 -4.42 13.80 7.37
CA GLY A 470 -4.99 14.62 8.44
C GLY A 470 -5.40 16.06 8.11
N TYR A 471 -5.38 16.44 6.82
CA TYR A 471 -5.80 17.75 6.33
C TYR A 471 -7.30 17.78 5.94
N SER A 472 -7.85 16.63 5.58
CA SER A 472 -9.23 16.48 5.10
C SER A 472 -10.22 16.28 6.26
N TYR A 473 -11.44 16.78 6.08
CA TYR A 473 -12.56 16.48 6.98
C TYR A 473 -13.92 16.92 6.41
N LEU A 474 -14.95 16.14 6.74
CA LEU A 474 -16.35 16.56 6.58
C LEU A 474 -16.73 17.66 7.57
N ASP A 475 -17.73 18.47 7.22
CA ASP A 475 -18.23 19.56 8.04
C ASP A 475 -19.03 19.06 9.26
N PRO A 476 -18.59 19.31 10.50
CA PRO A 476 -19.29 18.84 11.69
C PRO A 476 -20.64 19.50 11.96
N ASP A 477 -20.93 20.65 11.34
CA ASP A 477 -22.19 21.38 11.50
C ASP A 477 -23.15 21.21 10.31
N SER A 478 -22.84 20.30 9.37
CA SER A 478 -23.66 20.03 8.18
C SER A 478 -24.51 18.77 8.30
N GLU A 479 -25.84 18.93 8.30
CA GLU A 479 -26.79 17.81 8.21
C GLU A 479 -26.67 17.03 6.88
N VAL A 480 -26.10 17.63 5.83
CA VAL A 480 -25.80 16.94 4.57
C VAL A 480 -24.76 15.84 4.80
N SER A 481 -23.73 16.11 5.61
CA SER A 481 -22.71 15.13 5.96
C SER A 481 -23.28 13.95 6.75
N PHE A 482 -24.22 14.18 7.66
CA PHE A 482 -24.87 13.09 8.40
C PHE A 482 -25.93 12.34 7.59
N THR A 483 -26.60 13.01 6.64
CA THR A 483 -27.47 12.35 5.65
C THR A 483 -26.66 11.38 4.79
N PHE A 484 -25.54 11.86 4.24
CA PHE A 484 -24.56 11.08 3.49
C PHE A 484 -24.08 9.84 4.26
N LEU A 485 -23.59 10.01 5.49
CA LEU A 485 -23.08 8.89 6.29
C LEU A 485 -24.17 7.91 6.71
N THR A 486 -25.39 8.38 7.00
CA THR A 486 -26.52 7.49 7.29
C THR A 486 -26.83 6.60 6.10
N HIS A 487 -26.81 7.13 4.87
CA HIS A 487 -27.06 6.37 3.64
C HIS A 487 -25.94 5.37 3.32
N VAL A 488 -24.67 5.81 3.42
CA VAL A 488 -23.48 4.97 3.23
C VAL A 488 -23.47 3.80 4.22
N PHE A 489 -23.52 4.08 5.53
CA PHE A 489 -23.45 3.04 6.56
C PHE A 489 -24.65 2.10 6.51
N LYS A 490 -25.85 2.57 6.13
CA LYS A 490 -27.04 1.74 5.92
C LYS A 490 -26.83 0.68 4.84
N GLN A 491 -26.23 1.04 3.70
CA GLN A 491 -25.94 0.06 2.65
C GLN A 491 -24.83 -0.91 3.07
N ILE A 492 -23.75 -0.42 3.67
CA ILE A 492 -22.66 -1.28 4.17
C ILE A 492 -23.17 -2.26 5.24
N ALA A 493 -24.02 -1.80 6.17
CA ALA A 493 -24.62 -2.63 7.21
C ALA A 493 -25.54 -3.73 6.65
N ALA A 494 -26.24 -3.47 5.53
CA ALA A 494 -27.05 -4.45 4.83
C ALA A 494 -26.23 -5.50 4.04
N MET A 495 -25.01 -5.15 3.63
CA MET A 495 -24.08 -6.08 2.95
C MET A 495 -23.19 -6.87 3.93
N THR A 496 -23.03 -6.37 5.16
CA THR A 496 -22.11 -6.92 6.16
C THR A 496 -22.88 -7.74 7.20
N PRO A 497 -22.84 -9.08 7.19
CA PRO A 497 -23.52 -9.90 8.19
C PRO A 497 -22.81 -9.87 9.56
N GLY A 498 -21.55 -9.43 9.61
CA GLY A 498 -20.80 -9.23 10.85
C GLY A 498 -21.43 -8.18 11.78
N GLU A 499 -21.14 -8.27 13.08
CA GLU A 499 -21.65 -7.35 14.10
C GLU A 499 -20.95 -5.97 14.10
N PHE A 500 -19.83 -5.82 13.38
CA PHE A 500 -18.97 -4.64 13.40
C PHE A 500 -18.97 -3.86 12.08
N ILE A 501 -18.80 -2.55 12.20
CA ILE A 501 -18.32 -1.65 11.15
C ILE A 501 -17.25 -0.76 11.80
N HIS A 502 -16.12 -0.55 11.13
CA HIS A 502 -15.13 0.43 11.55
C HIS A 502 -15.51 1.81 11.00
N MET A 503 -15.39 2.85 11.83
CA MET A 503 -15.68 4.24 11.48
C MET A 503 -14.42 5.12 11.43
N GLY A 504 -13.24 4.50 11.53
CA GLY A 504 -11.95 5.17 11.61
C GLY A 504 -11.87 6.12 12.80
N GLY A 505 -11.73 7.41 12.52
CA GLY A 505 -11.72 8.52 13.46
C GLY A 505 -10.34 9.07 13.76
N ASP A 506 -9.27 8.52 13.19
CA ASP A 506 -7.89 8.97 13.41
C ASP A 506 -7.56 10.28 12.66
N GLU A 507 -6.32 10.72 12.86
CA GLU A 507 -5.58 11.85 12.25
C GLU A 507 -6.35 13.14 11.89
N SER A 508 -7.51 13.41 12.52
CA SER A 508 -8.44 14.52 12.20
C SER A 508 -7.92 15.90 12.66
N HIS A 509 -6.68 16.22 12.30
CA HIS A 509 -5.84 17.28 12.85
C HIS A 509 -6.32 18.67 12.47
N ASP A 510 -6.58 18.93 11.19
CA ASP A 510 -7.00 20.26 10.73
C ASP A 510 -8.45 20.56 11.12
N MET A 511 -9.32 19.53 11.20
CA MET A 511 -10.65 19.64 11.81
C MET A 511 -10.54 20.10 13.26
N THR A 512 -9.71 19.40 14.05
CA THR A 512 -9.51 19.67 15.48
C THR A 512 -8.84 21.02 15.70
N ARG A 513 -7.93 21.45 14.82
CA ARG A 513 -7.29 22.77 14.86
C ARG A 513 -8.26 23.91 14.55
N ARG A 514 -9.27 23.68 13.70
CA ARG A 514 -10.27 24.67 13.29
C ARG A 514 -11.46 24.76 14.24
N HIS A 515 -12.02 23.61 14.62
CA HIS A 515 -13.30 23.47 15.31
C HIS A 515 -13.16 23.02 16.78
N GLY A 516 -12.01 22.47 17.17
CA GLY A 516 -11.71 21.98 18.52
C GLY A 516 -12.19 20.55 18.81
N HIS A 517 -11.52 19.87 19.75
CA HIS A 517 -11.83 18.48 20.16
C HIS A 517 -13.32 18.25 20.46
N ALA A 518 -14.00 19.20 21.12
CA ALA A 518 -15.43 19.06 21.45
C ALA A 518 -16.35 18.95 20.20
N LYS A 519 -15.96 19.51 19.05
CA LYS A 519 -16.68 19.35 17.77
C LYS A 519 -16.34 18.03 17.08
N TYR A 520 -15.08 17.59 17.19
CA TYR A 520 -14.64 16.27 16.74
C TYR A 520 -15.37 15.16 17.52
N ALA A 521 -15.34 15.16 18.86
CA ALA A 521 -16.05 14.18 19.68
C ALA A 521 -17.57 14.19 19.44
N GLY A 522 -18.19 15.37 19.29
CA GLY A 522 -19.60 15.51 18.94
C GLY A 522 -19.96 15.01 17.54
N PHE A 523 -19.01 14.96 16.61
CA PHE A 523 -19.17 14.29 15.32
C PHE A 523 -19.18 12.77 15.50
N LEU A 524 -18.18 12.23 16.22
CA LEU A 524 -18.09 10.79 16.50
C LEU A 524 -19.35 10.25 17.19
N ASP A 525 -19.89 10.99 18.16
CA ASP A 525 -21.13 10.65 18.86
C ASP A 525 -22.31 10.38 17.91
N ARG A 526 -22.41 11.18 16.83
CA ARG A 526 -23.45 11.01 15.81
C ARG A 526 -23.19 9.77 14.94
N VAL A 527 -21.94 9.47 14.59
CA VAL A 527 -21.57 8.27 13.82
C VAL A 527 -21.78 6.99 14.65
N VAL A 528 -21.37 6.99 15.93
CA VAL A 528 -21.65 5.94 16.91
C VAL A 528 -23.17 5.69 17.01
N THR A 529 -23.97 6.76 17.08
CA THR A 529 -25.44 6.65 17.10
C THR A 529 -25.99 6.02 15.82
N ILE A 530 -25.56 6.50 14.63
CA ILE A 530 -25.96 5.92 13.33
C ILE A 530 -25.65 4.41 13.27
N LEU A 531 -24.47 3.99 13.71
CA LEU A 531 -24.07 2.58 13.69
C LEU A 531 -24.88 1.72 14.67
N HIS A 532 -25.17 2.22 15.88
CA HIS A 532 -26.04 1.53 16.84
C HIS A 532 -27.50 1.41 16.35
N ASP A 533 -28.04 2.45 15.70
CA ASP A 533 -29.40 2.45 15.14
C ASP A 533 -29.52 1.49 13.94
N LEU A 534 -28.40 1.24 13.23
CA LEU A 534 -28.27 0.19 12.21
C LEU A 534 -28.00 -1.22 12.80
N GLY A 535 -28.03 -1.37 14.13
CA GLY A 535 -27.80 -2.64 14.83
C GLY A 535 -26.35 -3.13 14.78
N LYS A 536 -25.38 -2.25 14.49
CA LYS A 536 -23.95 -2.54 14.44
C LYS A 536 -23.24 -2.01 15.69
N LYS A 537 -22.08 -2.58 15.99
CA LYS A 537 -21.15 -2.07 16.99
C LYS A 537 -20.03 -1.31 16.29
N PRO A 538 -19.77 -0.03 16.61
CA PRO A 538 -18.62 0.67 16.08
C PRO A 538 -17.32 0.01 16.54
N ILE A 539 -16.35 0.02 15.63
CA ILE A 539 -14.93 0.02 15.95
C ILE A 539 -14.36 1.35 15.45
N GLY A 540 -13.38 1.92 16.15
CA GLY A 540 -12.62 3.08 15.67
C GLY A 540 -11.22 3.11 16.28
N TRP A 541 -10.33 3.91 15.71
CA TRP A 541 -8.96 4.07 16.22
C TRP A 541 -8.94 4.75 17.60
N ASN A 542 -7.80 4.75 18.28
CA ASN A 542 -7.73 5.17 19.69
C ASN A 542 -8.20 6.60 19.99
N GLU A 543 -8.27 7.47 19.00
CA GLU A 543 -8.86 8.79 19.04
C GLU A 543 -10.36 8.74 19.42
N VAL A 544 -11.11 7.69 19.02
CA VAL A 544 -12.55 7.54 19.36
C VAL A 544 -12.83 7.24 20.83
N HIS A 545 -11.80 7.14 21.69
CA HIS A 545 -11.99 7.10 23.14
C HIS A 545 -12.74 8.34 23.69
N GLU A 546 -12.73 9.47 22.97
CA GLU A 546 -13.50 10.66 23.32
C GLU A 546 -15.02 10.41 23.21
N ALA A 547 -15.47 9.67 22.20
CA ALA A 547 -16.88 9.44 21.85
C ALA A 547 -17.70 8.66 22.88
N ASN A 548 -19.03 8.79 22.85
CA ASN A 548 -19.99 8.13 23.74
C ASN A 548 -20.22 6.63 23.40
N LEU A 549 -19.13 5.87 23.38
CA LEU A 549 -19.09 4.41 23.25
C LEU A 549 -19.94 3.71 24.32
N LYS A 550 -20.57 2.59 23.95
CA LYS A 550 -21.38 1.72 24.80
C LYS A 550 -20.63 0.41 25.12
N PRO A 551 -21.01 -0.34 26.17
CA PRO A 551 -20.35 -1.59 26.52
C PRO A 551 -20.38 -2.62 25.37
N GLY A 552 -19.20 -3.06 24.93
CA GLY A 552 -19.03 -3.98 23.80
C GLY A 552 -18.61 -3.32 22.49
N ASP A 553 -18.74 -2.00 22.36
CA ASP A 553 -18.05 -1.22 21.31
C ASP A 553 -16.53 -1.37 21.46
N THR A 554 -15.77 -1.17 20.39
CA THR A 554 -14.35 -1.56 20.37
C THR A 554 -13.45 -0.40 19.92
N ILE A 555 -12.30 -0.28 20.57
CA ILE A 555 -11.25 0.68 20.19
C ILE A 555 -10.07 -0.12 19.60
N GLN A 556 -9.51 0.36 18.49
CA GLN A 556 -8.29 -0.16 17.88
C GLN A 556 -7.10 0.73 18.26
N TYR A 557 -6.20 0.21 19.10
CA TYR A 557 -5.10 0.96 19.70
C TYR A 557 -3.80 0.77 18.91
N TRP A 558 -3.37 1.84 18.24
CA TRP A 558 -2.29 1.86 17.26
C TRP A 558 -1.08 2.72 17.67
N VAL A 559 -1.29 3.80 18.43
CA VAL A 559 -0.22 4.73 18.85
C VAL A 559 -0.63 5.53 20.10
N GLY A 560 0.33 6.24 20.72
CA GLY A 560 0.06 7.25 21.75
C GLY A 560 0.19 6.77 23.20
N ASP A 561 -0.50 7.45 24.12
CA ASP A 561 -0.59 7.07 25.54
C ASP A 561 -1.75 6.07 25.72
N PRO A 562 -1.55 4.91 26.37
CA PRO A 562 -2.64 3.98 26.67
C PRO A 562 -3.60 4.46 27.77
N ALA A 563 -3.37 5.59 28.45
CA ALA A 563 -4.24 6.06 29.53
C ALA A 563 -5.69 6.38 29.12
N PRO A 564 -5.98 7.08 28.00
CA PRO A 564 -7.35 7.42 27.62
C PRO A 564 -8.13 6.19 27.15
N VAL A 565 -7.50 5.25 26.44
CA VAL A 565 -8.15 3.98 26.05
C VAL A 565 -8.40 3.07 27.27
N ARG A 566 -7.50 3.04 28.27
CA ARG A 566 -7.78 2.39 29.56
C ARG A 566 -8.97 3.02 30.29
N ALA A 567 -9.12 4.34 30.24
CA ALA A 567 -10.27 5.03 30.81
C ALA A 567 -11.56 4.64 30.08
N ALA A 568 -11.58 4.62 28.74
CA ALA A 568 -12.75 4.17 27.97
C ALA A 568 -13.13 2.70 28.24
N VAL A 569 -12.15 1.78 28.35
CA VAL A 569 -12.39 0.39 28.76
C VAL A 569 -13.04 0.31 30.14
N LYS A 570 -12.52 1.05 31.13
CA LYS A 570 -12.99 1.03 32.52
C LYS A 570 -14.33 1.73 32.72
N ASP A 571 -14.52 2.90 32.12
CA ASP A 571 -15.60 3.84 32.44
C ASP A 571 -16.75 3.81 31.41
N LYS A 572 -16.50 3.32 30.19
CA LYS A 572 -17.52 3.13 29.13
C LYS A 572 -17.80 1.65 28.82
N GLY A 573 -16.97 0.71 29.31
CA GLY A 573 -17.09 -0.72 29.03
C GLY A 573 -16.63 -1.13 27.63
N ALA A 574 -15.80 -0.29 26.99
CA ALA A 574 -15.23 -0.56 25.68
C ALA A 574 -14.31 -1.82 25.70
N ARG A 575 -14.13 -2.42 24.53
CA ARG A 575 -13.21 -3.55 24.29
C ARG A 575 -12.02 -3.07 23.49
N LEU A 576 -10.87 -3.76 23.56
CA LEU A 576 -9.64 -3.32 22.89
C LEU A 576 -9.15 -4.29 21.82
N ILE A 577 -8.87 -3.81 20.61
CA ILE A 577 -7.99 -4.46 19.63
C ILE A 577 -6.62 -3.77 19.75
N VAL A 578 -5.53 -4.53 19.80
CA VAL A 578 -4.17 -3.97 19.92
C VAL A 578 -3.40 -4.20 18.63
N SER A 579 -2.96 -3.11 18.01
CA SER A 579 -2.26 -3.10 16.72
C SER A 579 -1.12 -2.07 16.75
N LEU A 580 -0.24 -2.15 17.75
CA LEU A 580 0.73 -1.10 18.05
C LEU A 580 1.84 -0.95 16.98
N SER A 581 1.81 0.18 16.29
CA SER A 581 2.84 0.65 15.34
C SER A 581 4.25 0.60 15.93
N THR A 582 4.41 1.04 17.18
CA THR A 582 5.68 1.10 17.92
C THR A 582 6.20 -0.26 18.41
N GLN A 583 5.36 -1.29 18.44
CA GLN A 583 5.73 -2.64 18.90
C GLN A 583 5.93 -3.65 17.76
N GLY A 584 5.46 -3.34 16.55
CA GLY A 584 5.55 -4.25 15.40
C GLY A 584 4.22 -4.97 15.16
N ALA A 585 3.25 -4.22 14.65
CA ALA A 585 1.97 -4.73 14.14
C ALA A 585 1.70 -4.27 12.69
N TYR A 586 2.23 -3.10 12.31
CA TYR A 586 2.04 -2.45 11.00
C TYR A 586 2.88 -3.14 9.91
N LEU A 587 2.21 -3.88 9.02
CA LEU A 587 2.82 -4.71 7.98
C LEU A 587 3.34 -3.90 6.79
N ASP A 588 2.89 -2.65 6.61
CA ASP A 588 3.38 -1.72 5.60
C ASP A 588 4.83 -1.28 5.85
N GLN A 589 5.33 -1.41 7.09
CA GLN A 589 6.69 -1.02 7.45
C GLN A 589 7.73 -1.94 6.80
N LYS A 590 8.89 -1.40 6.44
CA LYS A 590 10.00 -2.15 5.83
C LYS A 590 10.58 -3.21 6.76
N TYR A 591 11.09 -4.29 6.16
CA TYR A 591 11.90 -5.29 6.86
C TYR A 591 13.28 -4.72 7.22
N ASN A 592 13.91 -4.00 6.28
CA ASN A 592 15.17 -3.30 6.45
C ASN A 592 15.31 -2.16 5.42
N ALA A 593 16.43 -1.42 5.44
CA ALA A 593 16.66 -0.29 4.53
C ALA A 593 16.65 -0.65 3.02
N LYS A 594 16.86 -1.93 2.66
CA LYS A 594 16.86 -2.43 1.28
C LYS A 594 15.48 -2.88 0.79
N THR A 595 14.47 -3.00 1.67
CA THR A 595 13.10 -3.31 1.24
C THR A 595 12.62 -2.21 0.26
N PRO A 596 12.23 -2.55 -0.98
CA PRO A 596 12.11 -1.56 -2.05
C PRO A 596 10.80 -0.75 -1.99
N TYR A 597 9.76 -1.32 -1.39
CA TYR A 597 8.48 -0.70 -1.05
C TYR A 597 8.25 -0.74 0.47
N GLY A 598 7.12 -0.20 0.94
CA GLY A 598 6.82 -0.04 2.37
C GLY A 598 7.40 1.24 2.99
N LEU A 599 6.96 1.53 4.22
CA LEU A 599 7.28 2.75 4.97
C LEU A 599 8.31 2.51 6.09
N SER A 600 8.79 3.57 6.75
CA SER A 600 9.78 3.47 7.84
C SER A 600 9.58 4.56 8.91
N TRP A 601 8.33 4.82 9.29
CA TRP A 601 7.98 5.78 10.34
C TRP A 601 7.76 5.13 11.70
N ALA A 602 7.38 3.85 11.72
CA ALA A 602 7.14 3.00 12.87
C ALA A 602 8.20 1.88 12.99
N ARG A 603 7.88 0.76 13.67
CA ARG A 603 8.84 -0.32 13.92
C ARG A 603 9.08 -1.19 12.67
N THR A 604 10.21 -0.98 12.01
CA THR A 604 10.75 -1.89 10.97
C THR A 604 11.27 -3.18 11.57
N GLY A 605 11.23 -4.29 10.81
CA GLY A 605 11.80 -5.57 11.24
C GLY A 605 11.12 -6.80 10.62
N ASP A 606 11.63 -7.98 10.95
CA ASP A 606 11.14 -9.28 10.47
C ASP A 606 10.10 -9.88 11.45
N PHE A 607 9.63 -11.11 11.16
CA PHE A 607 8.58 -11.80 11.90
C PHE A 607 8.87 -11.94 13.41
N ASP A 608 10.13 -12.03 13.82
CA ASP A 608 10.51 -12.13 15.24
C ASP A 608 10.31 -10.82 16.01
N VAL A 609 10.52 -9.66 15.36
CA VAL A 609 10.19 -8.33 15.89
C VAL A 609 8.68 -8.20 16.12
N PHE A 610 7.88 -8.68 15.15
CA PHE A 610 6.42 -8.67 15.22
C PHE A 610 5.86 -9.69 16.22
N TYR A 611 6.65 -10.71 16.57
CA TYR A 611 6.35 -11.65 17.64
C TYR A 611 6.66 -11.10 19.04
N SER A 612 7.76 -10.36 19.20
CA SER A 612 8.42 -10.12 20.51
C SER A 612 7.79 -9.02 21.36
N TRP A 613 6.47 -9.08 21.56
CA TRP A 613 5.71 -8.28 22.52
C TRP A 613 4.46 -9.04 23.03
N ASP A 614 3.84 -8.51 24.08
CA ASP A 614 2.57 -9.00 24.66
C ASP A 614 1.54 -7.87 24.69
N PRO A 615 0.37 -8.02 24.05
CA PRO A 615 -0.70 -7.00 24.03
C PRO A 615 -1.14 -6.56 25.43
N LYS A 616 -1.22 -7.51 26.36
CA LYS A 616 -1.64 -7.28 27.74
C LYS A 616 -0.66 -6.37 28.48
N ALA A 617 0.64 -6.68 28.41
CA ALA A 617 1.70 -5.85 28.99
C ALA A 617 1.76 -4.45 28.34
N ALA A 618 1.61 -4.36 27.02
CA ALA A 618 1.72 -3.10 26.27
C ALA A 618 0.64 -2.06 26.64
N VAL A 619 -0.56 -2.50 27.03
CA VAL A 619 -1.67 -1.62 27.43
C VAL A 619 -1.90 -1.55 28.95
N ASN A 620 -1.33 -2.50 29.70
CA ASN A 620 -1.56 -2.72 31.13
C ASN A 620 -3.05 -2.89 31.48
N LEU A 621 -3.69 -3.89 30.86
CA LEU A 621 -5.05 -4.36 31.13
C LEU A 621 -5.05 -5.89 31.28
N SER A 622 -6.21 -6.48 31.59
CA SER A 622 -6.39 -7.93 31.61
C SER A 622 -6.95 -8.45 30.28
N ASP A 623 -6.56 -9.68 29.90
CA ASP A 623 -6.91 -10.33 28.63
C ASP A 623 -8.44 -10.39 28.37
N ASP A 624 -9.26 -10.44 29.43
CA ASP A 624 -10.73 -10.44 29.32
C ASP A 624 -11.32 -9.10 28.84
N THR A 625 -10.55 -8.01 28.82
CA THR A 625 -10.91 -6.71 28.24
C THR A 625 -10.42 -6.55 26.80
N ILE A 626 -9.40 -7.31 26.41
CA ILE A 626 -8.77 -7.29 25.09
C ILE A 626 -9.57 -8.25 24.20
N ARG A 627 -10.19 -7.71 23.15
CA ARG A 627 -10.87 -8.49 22.11
C ARG A 627 -9.86 -9.30 21.29
N GLY A 628 -8.69 -8.73 21.04
CA GLY A 628 -7.53 -9.42 20.49
C GLY A 628 -6.52 -8.50 19.82
N VAL A 629 -5.93 -8.98 18.72
CA VAL A 629 -4.82 -8.33 18.01
C VAL A 629 -5.11 -8.22 16.51
N GLU A 630 -4.51 -7.21 15.88
CA GLU A 630 -4.62 -6.99 14.45
C GLU A 630 -3.31 -6.49 13.84
N ALA A 631 -3.09 -6.83 12.58
CA ALA A 631 -1.94 -6.44 11.78
C ALA A 631 -2.37 -5.51 10.62
N PRO A 632 -2.25 -4.18 10.75
CA PRO A 632 -2.58 -3.23 9.70
C PRO A 632 -1.71 -3.39 8.45
N MET A 633 -2.27 -3.18 7.25
CA MET A 633 -1.53 -3.14 5.98
C MET A 633 -1.99 -1.93 5.16
N TRP A 634 -1.33 -0.81 5.37
CA TRP A 634 -1.48 0.40 4.58
C TRP A 634 -0.75 0.29 3.23
N SER A 635 -1.25 0.98 2.19
CA SER A 635 -0.80 0.75 0.82
C SER A 635 -0.23 1.97 0.09
N GLU A 636 0.21 3.00 0.80
CA GLU A 636 0.84 4.21 0.23
C GLU A 636 2.01 3.83 -0.69
N ALA A 637 2.79 2.83 -0.27
CA ALA A 637 3.95 2.30 -0.97
C ALA A 637 3.75 0.93 -1.63
N ILE A 638 2.55 0.33 -1.54
CA ILE A 638 2.25 -1.04 -1.99
C ILE A 638 1.25 -1.02 -3.17
N ARG A 639 1.39 -1.94 -4.13
CA ARG A 639 0.69 -1.92 -5.43
C ARG A 639 -0.09 -3.21 -5.72
N GLY A 640 -0.75 -3.73 -4.68
CA GLY A 640 -1.57 -4.95 -4.72
C GLY A 640 -0.76 -6.24 -4.86
N GLY A 641 -1.48 -7.35 -5.01
CA GLY A 641 -0.94 -8.66 -5.38
C GLY A 641 0.23 -9.16 -4.52
N ASP A 642 1.30 -9.58 -5.20
CA ASP A 642 2.51 -10.15 -4.61
C ASP A 642 3.19 -9.23 -3.58
N GLN A 643 3.07 -7.90 -3.71
CA GLN A 643 3.63 -6.96 -2.73
C GLN A 643 2.86 -6.97 -1.40
N VAL A 644 1.53 -7.16 -1.46
CA VAL A 644 0.71 -7.33 -0.24
C VAL A 644 1.12 -8.61 0.47
N GLU A 645 1.30 -9.70 -0.28
CA GLU A 645 1.74 -10.99 0.26
C GLU A 645 3.16 -10.89 0.87
N PHE A 646 4.13 -10.37 0.12
CA PHE A 646 5.52 -10.20 0.56
C PHE A 646 5.65 -9.36 1.83
N MET A 647 4.80 -8.35 2.00
CA MET A 647 4.79 -7.51 3.21
C MET A 647 3.97 -8.15 4.34
N ALA A 648 2.84 -8.83 4.05
CA ALA A 648 1.95 -9.39 5.07
C ALA A 648 2.49 -10.67 5.70
N PHE A 649 3.16 -11.52 4.91
CA PHE A 649 3.72 -12.79 5.36
C PHE A 649 5.26 -12.66 5.38
N MET A 650 5.96 -13.09 6.41
CA MET A 650 5.56 -13.93 7.54
C MET A 650 4.95 -13.18 8.76
N ARG A 651 4.92 -11.84 8.75
CA ARG A 651 4.66 -11.04 9.97
C ARG A 651 3.25 -11.18 10.55
N SER A 652 2.21 -11.26 9.72
CA SER A 652 0.84 -11.52 10.16
C SER A 652 0.68 -12.88 10.87
N ILE A 653 1.52 -13.88 10.57
CA ILE A 653 1.53 -15.19 11.23
C ILE A 653 2.10 -15.07 12.67
N SER A 654 2.96 -14.09 12.92
CA SER A 654 3.44 -13.76 14.28
C SER A 654 2.30 -13.17 15.12
N ILE A 655 1.45 -12.34 14.51
CA ILE A 655 0.23 -11.81 15.11
C ILE A 655 -0.84 -12.90 15.27
N ALA A 656 -0.90 -13.88 14.35
CA ALA A 656 -1.74 -15.06 14.49
C ALA A 656 -1.36 -15.88 15.73
N GLU A 657 -0.07 -16.16 15.95
CA GLU A 657 0.39 -16.87 17.14
C GLU A 657 0.22 -16.05 18.43
N MET A 658 0.46 -14.73 18.39
CA MET A 658 0.16 -13.82 19.51
C MET A 658 -1.33 -13.80 19.88
N GLY A 659 -2.20 -13.93 18.88
CA GLY A 659 -3.65 -14.04 19.03
C GLY A 659 -4.15 -15.42 19.50
N TRP A 660 -3.34 -16.47 19.33
CA TRP A 660 -3.75 -17.86 19.53
C TRP A 660 -3.10 -18.51 20.75
N THR A 661 -1.78 -18.47 20.86
CA THR A 661 -1.02 -19.19 21.90
C THR A 661 -0.96 -18.40 23.21
N ALA A 662 -1.04 -19.09 24.36
CA ALA A 662 -0.97 -18.45 25.67
C ALA A 662 0.40 -17.80 25.90
N GLN A 663 0.44 -16.60 26.52
CA GLN A 663 1.67 -15.80 26.60
C GLN A 663 2.84 -16.49 27.32
N ASN A 664 2.56 -17.42 28.22
CA ASN A 664 3.55 -18.23 28.95
C ASN A 664 4.06 -19.46 28.18
N GLN A 665 3.56 -19.72 26.97
CA GLN A 665 4.01 -20.78 26.06
C GLN A 665 4.77 -20.21 24.84
N ARG A 666 4.87 -18.88 24.71
CA ARG A 666 5.48 -18.20 23.57
C ARG A 666 6.98 -18.01 23.77
N ASP A 667 7.79 -18.63 22.91
CA ASP A 667 9.25 -18.47 22.84
C ASP A 667 9.67 -18.11 21.41
N VAL A 668 10.49 -17.06 21.25
CA VAL A 668 10.85 -16.52 19.93
C VAL A 668 11.82 -17.42 19.15
N ASN A 669 12.59 -18.27 19.82
CA ASN A 669 13.58 -19.16 19.22
C ASN A 669 12.95 -20.47 18.75
N ASP A 670 12.01 -21.01 19.53
CA ASP A 670 11.05 -22.03 19.10
C ASP A 670 10.23 -21.54 17.89
N PHE A 671 9.65 -20.34 17.99
CA PHE A 671 8.90 -19.74 16.88
C PHE A 671 9.75 -19.61 15.61
N LYS A 672 11.00 -19.12 15.70
CA LYS A 672 11.95 -19.07 14.56
C LYS A 672 12.19 -20.45 13.91
N GLN A 673 12.26 -21.52 14.70
CA GLN A 673 12.43 -22.87 14.18
C GLN A 673 11.16 -23.37 13.49
N ARG A 674 9.98 -23.17 14.10
CA ARG A 674 8.69 -23.59 13.51
C ARG A 674 8.35 -22.80 12.24
N MET A 675 8.65 -21.50 12.21
CA MET A 675 8.49 -20.64 11.02
C MET A 675 9.33 -21.09 9.83
N ALA A 676 10.50 -21.72 10.04
CA ALA A 676 11.33 -22.26 8.97
C ALA A 676 10.62 -23.32 8.11
N TYR A 677 9.69 -24.08 8.72
CA TYR A 677 8.86 -25.09 8.04
C TYR A 677 7.63 -24.49 7.33
N GLN A 678 7.26 -23.24 7.64
CA GLN A 678 6.13 -22.55 7.00
C GLN A 678 6.51 -21.94 5.65
N GLY A 679 7.77 -21.53 5.48
CA GLY A 679 8.28 -21.01 4.20
C GLY A 679 8.01 -21.94 3.01
N PRO A 680 8.37 -23.23 3.08
CA PRO A 680 8.06 -24.19 2.02
C PRO A 680 6.57 -24.38 1.73
N ARG A 681 5.68 -24.16 2.70
CA ARG A 681 4.21 -24.23 2.52
C ARG A 681 3.70 -23.03 1.74
N LEU A 682 4.16 -21.82 2.08
CA LEU A 682 3.82 -20.61 1.33
C LEU A 682 4.31 -20.69 -0.13
N THR A 683 5.57 -21.07 -0.34
CA THR A 683 6.13 -21.24 -1.71
C THR A 683 5.39 -22.33 -2.50
N ALA A 684 5.00 -23.46 -1.89
CA ALA A 684 4.20 -24.50 -2.55
C ALA A 684 2.75 -24.05 -2.86
N ASN A 685 2.19 -23.17 -2.01
CA ASN A 685 0.90 -22.51 -2.24
C ASN A 685 0.99 -21.30 -3.20
N ASN A 686 2.18 -21.01 -3.76
CA ASN A 686 2.48 -19.83 -4.58
C ASN A 686 2.14 -18.49 -3.89
N VAL A 687 2.40 -18.39 -2.59
CA VAL A 687 2.27 -17.16 -1.77
C VAL A 687 3.64 -16.53 -1.57
N GLN A 688 3.74 -15.21 -1.79
CA GLN A 688 4.96 -14.45 -1.52
C GLN A 688 5.10 -14.06 -0.04
N PHE A 689 6.35 -13.92 0.40
CA PHE A 689 6.75 -13.52 1.75
C PHE A 689 8.20 -13.00 1.70
N PHE A 690 8.72 -12.47 2.80
CA PHE A 690 10.16 -12.13 2.93
C PHE A 690 10.98 -13.31 3.48
N ASP A 691 11.89 -13.88 2.67
CA ASP A 691 12.77 -15.00 3.06
C ASP A 691 14.04 -14.54 3.80
N GLY A 692 13.90 -13.66 4.81
CA GLY A 692 15.01 -13.07 5.57
C GLY A 692 15.95 -14.07 6.28
N PRO A 693 17.11 -13.60 6.78
CA PRO A 693 18.14 -14.43 7.44
C PRO A 693 17.80 -14.80 8.89
N THR A 694 16.60 -14.45 9.36
CA THR A 694 16.10 -14.58 10.75
C THR A 694 15.93 -16.04 11.19
N THR A 695 15.79 -16.96 10.23
CA THR A 695 15.84 -18.41 10.44
C THR A 695 16.59 -19.08 9.28
N THR A 696 16.82 -20.40 9.36
CA THR A 696 17.35 -21.20 8.26
C THR A 696 16.20 -21.94 7.60
N TRP A 697 15.74 -21.47 6.44
CA TRP A 697 14.56 -21.97 5.76
C TRP A 697 14.69 -23.46 5.43
N GLN A 698 13.66 -24.22 5.78
CA GLN A 698 13.53 -25.62 5.37
C GLN A 698 13.22 -25.71 3.88
N THR A 699 13.15 -26.92 3.34
CA THR A 699 12.76 -27.17 1.95
C THR A 699 11.80 -28.36 1.86
N SER A 700 11.15 -28.53 0.71
CA SER A 700 10.30 -29.70 0.44
C SER A 700 10.41 -30.08 -1.04
N LEU A 701 10.66 -31.35 -1.31
CA LEU A 701 10.91 -31.92 -2.64
C LEU A 701 9.92 -33.07 -2.85
N ALA A 702 9.21 -33.07 -3.99
CA ALA A 702 8.32 -34.15 -4.37
C ALA A 702 8.48 -34.46 -5.87
N GLY A 703 8.45 -35.75 -6.22
CA GLY A 703 8.53 -36.19 -7.60
C GLY A 703 7.27 -35.83 -8.37
N THR A 704 7.31 -35.94 -9.70
CA THR A 704 6.12 -35.75 -10.55
C THR A 704 6.00 -36.94 -11.49
N ASN A 705 4.98 -37.77 -11.27
CA ASN A 705 4.73 -38.96 -12.09
C ASN A 705 4.48 -38.56 -13.55
N SER A 706 4.90 -39.41 -14.49
CA SER A 706 4.89 -39.03 -15.91
C SER A 706 4.66 -40.20 -16.86
N SER A 707 4.38 -39.86 -18.12
CA SER A 707 4.21 -40.85 -19.19
C SER A 707 4.87 -40.39 -20.49
N ALA A 708 5.34 -41.34 -21.30
CA ALA A 708 6.01 -41.06 -22.58
C ALA A 708 5.88 -42.20 -23.58
N LYS A 709 6.21 -41.93 -24.85
CA LYS A 709 6.29 -42.94 -25.91
C LYS A 709 7.72 -43.50 -26.03
N PRO A 710 7.88 -44.83 -26.24
CA PRO A 710 9.21 -45.43 -26.37
C PRO A 710 9.93 -44.95 -27.63
N GLY A 711 11.26 -44.85 -27.55
CA GLY A 711 12.15 -44.47 -28.65
C GLY A 711 12.19 -42.98 -29.01
N LYS A 712 11.35 -42.15 -28.37
CA LYS A 712 11.35 -40.68 -28.55
C LYS A 712 12.04 -40.00 -27.37
N ALA A 713 12.84 -38.97 -27.65
CA ALA A 713 13.35 -38.07 -26.62
C ALA A 713 12.31 -37.01 -26.25
N SER A 714 11.88 -37.01 -24.98
CA SER A 714 10.87 -36.08 -24.44
C SER A 714 11.40 -35.39 -23.19
N THR A 715 10.89 -34.18 -22.91
CA THR A 715 11.20 -33.43 -21.68
C THR A 715 10.15 -33.76 -20.63
N PHE A 716 10.60 -34.25 -19.49
CA PHE A 716 9.79 -34.57 -18.33
C PHE A 716 9.93 -33.44 -17.30
N ASN A 717 8.84 -33.00 -16.67
CA ASN A 717 8.96 -32.50 -15.29
C ASN A 717 9.24 -33.75 -14.44
N VAL A 718 10.27 -33.69 -13.59
CA VAL A 718 10.71 -34.83 -12.78
C VAL A 718 10.43 -34.63 -11.30
N ALA A 719 10.44 -33.38 -10.83
CA ALA A 719 10.06 -33.02 -9.46
C ALA A 719 9.65 -31.55 -9.37
N LEU A 720 8.93 -31.22 -8.30
CA LEU A 720 8.75 -29.85 -7.81
C LEU A 720 9.57 -29.68 -6.52
N LEU A 721 10.22 -28.52 -6.37
CA LEU A 721 11.03 -28.19 -5.20
C LEU A 721 10.61 -26.82 -4.65
N SER A 722 10.21 -26.82 -3.39
CA SER A 722 9.94 -25.62 -2.61
C SER A 722 11.17 -25.33 -1.74
N ALA A 723 11.92 -24.29 -2.08
CA ALA A 723 13.15 -23.90 -1.40
C ALA A 723 13.27 -22.38 -1.26
N PRO A 724 12.77 -21.80 -0.15
CA PRO A 724 12.97 -20.39 0.17
C PRO A 724 14.44 -20.07 0.46
N GLY A 725 14.83 -18.81 0.27
CA GLY A 725 16.17 -18.32 0.55
C GLY A 725 17.25 -18.69 -0.47
N THR A 726 16.87 -19.29 -1.61
CA THR A 726 17.82 -19.75 -2.63
C THR A 726 17.73 -18.99 -3.97
N VAL A 727 18.77 -19.16 -4.78
CA VAL A 727 18.86 -18.77 -6.19
C VAL A 727 19.36 -19.95 -7.02
N THR A 728 19.16 -19.88 -8.33
CA THR A 728 19.64 -20.90 -9.29
C THR A 728 20.31 -20.24 -10.50
N ASP A 729 21.27 -20.96 -11.10
CA ASP A 729 21.88 -20.66 -12.41
C ASP A 729 21.20 -21.43 -13.57
N GLY A 730 20.11 -22.14 -13.29
CA GLY A 730 19.40 -23.03 -14.21
C GLY A 730 19.81 -24.51 -14.11
N LYS A 731 20.77 -24.88 -13.24
CA LYS A 731 21.25 -26.26 -13.04
C LYS A 731 21.51 -26.63 -11.58
N THR A 732 22.02 -25.67 -10.81
CA THR A 732 22.36 -25.79 -9.39
C THR A 732 21.49 -24.88 -8.56
N ILE A 733 21.38 -25.16 -7.27
CA ILE A 733 20.62 -24.35 -6.31
C ILE A 733 21.55 -23.99 -5.14
N SER A 734 21.51 -22.73 -4.72
CA SER A 734 22.37 -22.20 -3.65
C SER A 734 21.61 -21.22 -2.76
N PRO A 735 21.85 -21.17 -1.44
CA PRO A 735 21.40 -20.06 -0.60
C PRO A 735 21.89 -18.72 -1.16
N ASP A 736 21.03 -17.71 -1.21
CA ASP A 736 21.41 -16.40 -1.69
C ASP A 736 22.08 -15.58 -0.57
N THR A 737 23.39 -15.76 -0.43
CA THR A 737 24.21 -15.10 0.60
C THR A 737 24.64 -13.68 0.22
N ARG A 738 24.20 -13.15 -0.93
CA ARG A 738 24.63 -11.84 -1.44
C ARG A 738 24.04 -10.70 -0.62
N ASN A 739 24.91 -9.84 -0.09
CA ASN A 739 24.55 -8.61 0.61
C ASN A 739 24.73 -7.38 -0.29
N ASP A 740 23.99 -7.30 -1.39
CA ASP A 740 24.16 -6.25 -2.42
C ASP A 740 23.14 -5.09 -2.29
N LYS A 741 22.98 -4.26 -3.33
CA LYS A 741 22.06 -3.09 -3.30
C LYS A 741 20.57 -3.44 -3.36
N VAL A 742 20.23 -4.66 -3.75
CA VAL A 742 18.84 -5.11 -3.98
C VAL A 742 18.51 -6.35 -3.14
N ASN A 743 19.47 -7.21 -2.85
CA ASN A 743 19.27 -8.45 -2.10
C ASN A 743 19.65 -8.30 -0.62
N THR A 744 18.78 -8.82 0.26
CA THR A 744 19.15 -9.19 1.63
C THR A 744 19.64 -10.64 1.63
N PRO A 745 20.73 -10.99 2.32
CA PRO A 745 21.17 -12.38 2.45
C PRO A 745 20.11 -13.28 3.09
N SER A 746 20.06 -14.54 2.68
CA SER A 746 19.19 -15.57 3.28
C SER A 746 19.97 -16.82 3.68
N LYS A 747 19.27 -17.74 4.34
CA LYS A 747 19.78 -19.04 4.83
C LYS A 747 18.79 -20.12 4.45
N SER A 748 19.25 -21.20 3.81
CA SER A 748 18.44 -22.38 3.48
C SER A 748 19.17 -23.64 3.93
N VAL A 749 18.45 -24.73 4.17
CA VAL A 749 19.07 -26.06 4.46
C VAL A 749 19.72 -26.69 3.22
N ILE A 750 19.45 -26.20 2.01
CA ILE A 750 20.15 -26.60 0.79
C ILE A 750 21.58 -26.06 0.80
N GLY A 751 22.56 -26.91 0.50
CA GLY A 751 23.96 -26.51 0.39
C GLY A 751 24.24 -25.66 -0.85
N ALA A 752 25.24 -24.77 -0.78
CA ALA A 752 25.66 -23.99 -1.95
C ALA A 752 26.19 -24.90 -3.08
N GLY A 753 25.78 -24.61 -4.32
CA GLY A 753 26.13 -25.40 -5.50
C GLY A 753 25.47 -26.78 -5.55
N SER A 754 24.31 -26.98 -4.91
CA SER A 754 23.61 -28.26 -4.95
C SER A 754 23.15 -28.56 -6.38
N GLU A 755 23.81 -29.53 -7.03
CA GLU A 755 23.41 -30.03 -8.35
C GLU A 755 22.05 -30.76 -8.27
N VAL A 756 21.27 -30.67 -9.35
CA VAL A 756 20.05 -31.46 -9.53
C VAL A 756 20.30 -32.56 -10.54
N THR A 757 20.14 -33.82 -10.12
CA THR A 757 20.35 -35.00 -10.97
C THR A 757 19.12 -35.90 -10.97
N VAL A 758 18.97 -36.67 -12.05
CA VAL A 758 17.91 -37.66 -12.26
C VAL A 758 18.56 -38.99 -12.58
N ASP A 759 18.25 -40.03 -11.81
CA ASP A 759 18.37 -41.41 -12.25
C ASP A 759 17.06 -41.83 -12.90
N TRP A 760 17.12 -42.30 -14.14
CA TRP A 760 15.95 -42.60 -14.96
C TRP A 760 15.37 -44.01 -14.72
N GLY A 761 15.94 -44.81 -13.81
CA GLY A 761 15.47 -46.15 -13.49
C GLY A 761 15.75 -47.20 -14.56
N ASP A 762 16.42 -46.83 -15.66
CA ASP A 762 16.88 -47.73 -16.73
C ASP A 762 18.40 -47.98 -16.71
N GLY A 763 19.08 -47.47 -15.68
CA GLY A 763 20.55 -47.51 -15.54
C GLY A 763 21.27 -46.30 -16.15
N THR A 764 20.54 -45.29 -16.61
CA THR A 764 21.11 -44.00 -17.07
C THR A 764 20.80 -42.86 -16.10
N GLN A 765 21.69 -41.86 -16.04
CA GLN A 765 21.53 -40.67 -15.22
C GLN A 765 21.82 -39.41 -16.03
N SER A 766 21.21 -38.28 -15.67
CA SER A 766 21.51 -36.95 -16.24
C SER A 766 21.33 -35.83 -15.22
N ALA A 767 21.94 -34.68 -15.48
CA ALA A 767 21.55 -33.43 -14.81
C ALA A 767 20.13 -33.01 -15.22
N ALA A 768 19.46 -32.24 -14.36
CA ALA A 768 18.20 -31.56 -14.65
C ALA A 768 18.42 -30.06 -14.95
N THR A 769 17.42 -29.44 -15.57
CA THR A 769 17.26 -27.98 -15.62
C THR A 769 16.37 -27.54 -14.45
N VAL A 770 16.73 -26.43 -13.81
CA VAL A 770 15.99 -25.79 -12.73
C VAL A 770 15.31 -24.53 -13.29
N GLU A 771 13.97 -24.46 -13.25
CA GLU A 771 13.21 -23.28 -13.62
C GLU A 771 12.36 -22.76 -12.45
N THR A 772 12.01 -21.47 -12.45
CA THR A 772 10.94 -20.92 -11.62
C THR A 772 10.19 -19.81 -12.36
N ASN A 773 8.92 -19.60 -12.00
CA ASN A 773 8.12 -18.47 -12.48
C ASN A 773 8.36 -17.17 -11.69
N LEU A 774 8.95 -17.26 -10.49
CA LEU A 774 9.23 -16.11 -9.61
C LEU A 774 10.66 -16.21 -9.07
N PRO A 775 11.67 -15.73 -9.82
CA PRO A 775 13.05 -15.65 -9.35
C PRO A 775 13.20 -14.73 -8.13
N ARG A 776 14.02 -15.15 -7.16
CA ARG A 776 14.33 -14.34 -5.97
C ARG A 776 14.93 -12.98 -6.36
N SER A 777 14.45 -11.92 -5.72
CA SER A 777 14.86 -10.53 -5.98
C SER A 777 14.56 -9.63 -4.76
N ALA A 778 14.78 -8.32 -4.87
CA ALA A 778 14.35 -7.35 -3.85
C ALA A 778 12.83 -7.38 -3.54
N PHE A 779 12.02 -7.87 -4.49
CA PHE A 779 10.56 -7.77 -4.46
C PHE A 779 9.84 -9.10 -4.21
N ASN A 780 10.57 -10.21 -4.29
CA ASN A 780 10.03 -11.58 -4.31
C ASN A 780 11.03 -12.55 -3.67
N SER A 781 10.54 -13.45 -2.83
CA SER A 781 11.27 -14.66 -2.43
C SER A 781 11.32 -15.68 -3.58
N ALA A 782 12.15 -16.72 -3.43
CA ALA A 782 12.16 -17.83 -4.38
C ALA A 782 10.76 -18.48 -4.49
N GLY A 783 10.18 -18.41 -5.69
CA GLY A 783 8.99 -19.17 -6.04
C GLY A 783 9.26 -20.66 -6.16
N LEU A 784 8.21 -21.43 -6.49
CA LEU A 784 8.33 -22.87 -6.69
C LEU A 784 9.31 -23.18 -7.83
N TYR A 785 10.22 -24.12 -7.61
CA TYR A 785 11.13 -24.62 -8.65
C TYR A 785 10.52 -25.82 -9.37
N TYR A 786 10.53 -25.76 -10.70
CA TYR A 786 10.13 -26.83 -11.60
C TYR A 786 11.41 -27.50 -12.09
N LEU A 787 11.62 -28.76 -11.71
CA LEU A 787 12.80 -29.52 -12.08
C LEU A 787 12.47 -30.36 -13.32
N THR A 788 13.22 -30.19 -14.40
CA THR A 788 12.95 -30.85 -15.69
C THR A 788 14.15 -31.60 -16.23
N GLY A 789 13.93 -32.72 -16.90
CA GLY A 789 14.99 -33.55 -17.50
C GLY A 789 14.55 -34.08 -18.87
N LYS A 790 15.50 -34.32 -19.77
CA LYS A 790 15.22 -34.81 -21.13
C LYS A 790 15.82 -36.19 -21.35
N HIS A 791 14.97 -37.18 -21.60
CA HIS A 791 15.37 -38.59 -21.75
C HIS A 791 14.59 -39.31 -22.86
N ALA A 792 15.08 -40.49 -23.27
CA ALA A 792 14.51 -41.33 -24.32
C ALA A 792 14.51 -42.82 -23.95
N TYR A 793 13.41 -43.29 -23.36
CA TYR A 793 13.27 -44.71 -22.97
C TYR A 793 13.20 -45.62 -24.20
N ALA A 794 14.15 -46.55 -24.31
CA ALA A 794 14.28 -47.45 -25.47
C ALA A 794 13.23 -48.58 -25.53
N LYS A 795 12.45 -48.80 -24.47
CA LYS A 795 11.44 -49.87 -24.35
C LYS A 795 10.18 -49.35 -23.65
N ALA A 796 9.07 -50.03 -23.88
CA ALA A 796 7.87 -49.87 -23.05
C ALA A 796 8.08 -50.58 -21.70
N GLY A 797 7.49 -50.02 -20.64
CA GLY A 797 7.66 -50.48 -19.26
C GLY A 797 7.33 -49.39 -18.25
N THR A 798 7.45 -49.72 -16.97
CA THR A 798 7.34 -48.76 -15.85
C THR A 798 8.71 -48.63 -15.21
N TYR A 799 9.15 -47.40 -14.97
CA TYR A 799 10.48 -47.07 -14.47
C TYR A 799 10.36 -46.24 -13.21
N ASP A 800 10.99 -46.70 -12.12
CA ASP A 800 11.10 -45.95 -10.88
C ASP A 800 12.36 -45.08 -10.96
N ALA A 801 12.15 -43.81 -11.28
CA ALA A 801 13.19 -42.79 -11.37
C ALA A 801 13.36 -42.07 -10.02
N THR A 802 14.55 -41.51 -9.79
CA THR A 802 14.89 -40.78 -8.55
C THR A 802 15.53 -39.44 -8.89
N VAL A 803 15.01 -38.36 -8.31
CA VAL A 803 15.60 -37.02 -8.39
C VAL A 803 16.38 -36.74 -7.12
N THR A 804 17.60 -36.22 -7.25
CA THR A 804 18.46 -35.80 -6.14
C THR A 804 18.71 -34.29 -6.22
N VAL A 805 18.63 -33.59 -5.09
CA VAL A 805 18.97 -32.17 -4.92
C VAL A 805 19.87 -32.04 -3.70
N GLY A 806 21.19 -32.05 -3.90
CA GLY A 806 22.16 -32.09 -2.80
C GLY A 806 21.98 -33.36 -1.94
N SER A 807 21.47 -33.20 -0.71
CA SER A 807 21.14 -34.31 0.20
C SER A 807 19.69 -34.79 0.12
N LEU A 808 18.80 -34.05 -0.55
CA LEU A 808 17.40 -34.39 -0.70
C LEU A 808 17.22 -35.41 -1.83
N THR A 809 16.36 -36.40 -1.65
CA THR A 809 15.94 -37.32 -2.73
C THR A 809 14.42 -37.45 -2.77
N THR A 810 13.88 -37.71 -3.95
CA THR A 810 12.47 -38.06 -4.15
C THR A 810 12.32 -39.03 -5.32
N LYS A 811 11.24 -39.81 -5.33
CA LYS A 811 10.93 -40.80 -6.36
C LYS A 811 9.82 -40.30 -7.28
N LEU A 812 9.86 -40.75 -8.53
CA LEU A 812 8.75 -40.63 -9.47
C LEU A 812 8.64 -41.91 -10.30
N THR A 813 7.43 -42.22 -10.73
CA THR A 813 7.19 -43.34 -11.65
C THR A 813 6.96 -42.80 -13.05
N ILE A 814 7.70 -43.32 -14.03
CA ILE A 814 7.55 -42.98 -15.45
C ILE A 814 7.02 -44.21 -16.20
N THR A 815 5.84 -44.05 -16.82
CA THR A 815 5.16 -45.12 -17.58
C THR A 815 5.35 -44.92 -19.08
N VAL A 816 5.95 -45.91 -19.75
CA VAL A 816 6.33 -45.83 -21.15
C VAL A 816 5.53 -46.82 -21.99
N GLY A 817 4.77 -46.32 -22.96
CA GLY A 817 3.89 -47.13 -23.81
C GLY A 817 3.55 -46.44 -25.13
N ALA A 818 3.04 -47.20 -26.12
CA ALA A 818 2.73 -46.65 -27.44
C ALA A 818 1.45 -45.78 -27.47
N ASP A 819 0.57 -46.05 -26.52
CA ASP A 819 -0.71 -45.40 -26.25
C ASP A 819 -0.58 -44.14 -25.37
N GLN A 820 0.46 -44.07 -24.53
CA GLN A 820 0.72 -42.98 -23.59
C GLN A 820 0.86 -41.61 -24.27
N ALA A 821 0.55 -40.54 -23.54
CA ALA A 821 0.86 -39.18 -23.99
C ALA A 821 2.37 -38.91 -23.89
N ASP A 822 2.84 -37.82 -24.53
CA ASP A 822 4.09 -37.18 -24.11
C ASP A 822 3.85 -36.34 -22.84
N PRO A 823 4.86 -36.07 -22.00
CA PRO A 823 4.71 -35.22 -20.83
C PRO A 823 4.21 -33.82 -21.19
N LYS A 824 3.29 -33.28 -20.39
CA LYS A 824 2.88 -31.87 -20.45
C LYS A 824 3.76 -31.04 -19.50
N PRO A 825 4.19 -29.83 -19.87
CA PRO A 825 4.77 -28.89 -18.90
C PRO A 825 3.78 -28.61 -17.76
N LEU A 826 4.26 -28.57 -16.51
CA LEU A 826 3.42 -28.17 -15.36
C LEU A 826 3.26 -26.65 -15.24
N ARG A 827 4.30 -25.91 -15.63
CA ARG A 827 4.32 -24.43 -15.65
C ARG A 827 3.38 -23.91 -16.75
N PRO A 828 2.37 -23.07 -16.41
CA PRO A 828 1.68 -22.25 -17.40
C PRO A 828 2.69 -21.30 -18.03
N ALA A 829 2.82 -21.34 -19.36
CA ALA A 829 3.74 -20.45 -20.06
C ALA A 829 3.15 -19.04 -20.16
N TRP A 830 3.79 -18.07 -19.50
CA TRP A 830 3.85 -16.74 -20.08
C TRP A 830 4.53 -16.88 -21.45
N ASP A 831 3.79 -16.63 -22.53
CA ASP A 831 4.31 -16.80 -23.88
C ASP A 831 5.20 -15.61 -24.24
N SER A 832 6.50 -15.78 -24.05
CA SER A 832 7.51 -14.80 -24.45
C SER A 832 7.54 -14.53 -25.96
N SER A 833 6.95 -15.41 -26.78
CA SER A 833 6.79 -15.23 -28.23
C SER A 833 5.53 -14.47 -28.64
N ALA A 834 4.54 -14.35 -27.75
CA ALA A 834 3.42 -13.44 -27.93
C ALA A 834 3.95 -12.00 -28.02
N LYS A 835 3.31 -11.16 -28.84
CA LYS A 835 3.66 -9.74 -28.93
C LYS A 835 2.99 -8.98 -27.79
N PRO A 836 3.66 -7.97 -27.18
CA PRO A 836 3.00 -7.08 -26.25
C PRO A 836 1.84 -6.33 -26.93
N VAL A 837 0.78 -6.06 -26.17
CA VAL A 837 -0.39 -5.28 -26.60
C VAL A 837 -0.71 -4.24 -25.53
N VAL A 838 -1.11 -3.05 -25.97
CA VAL A 838 -1.67 -1.99 -25.13
C VAL A 838 -2.95 -1.51 -25.77
N SER A 839 -4.00 -1.36 -24.97
CA SER A 839 -5.28 -0.74 -25.35
C SER A 839 -5.75 0.21 -24.26
N VAL A 840 -6.61 1.15 -24.64
CA VAL A 840 -7.31 2.07 -23.73
C VAL A 840 -8.82 1.89 -23.89
N GLU A 841 -9.61 2.42 -22.95
CA GLU A 841 -11.06 2.49 -23.10
C GLU A 841 -11.49 3.62 -24.05
N ARG A 842 -10.75 4.74 -24.08
CA ARG A 842 -11.06 5.88 -24.95
C ARG A 842 -9.84 6.43 -25.69
N ASP A 843 -9.90 6.34 -27.02
CA ASP A 843 -8.95 7.01 -27.92
C ASP A 843 -9.10 8.56 -27.90
N VAL A 844 -10.08 9.11 -27.17
CA VAL A 844 -10.42 10.54 -27.06
C VAL A 844 -10.63 10.91 -25.59
N VAL A 845 -9.79 11.80 -25.05
CA VAL A 845 -9.73 12.14 -23.61
C VAL A 845 -9.38 13.60 -23.36
N ARG A 846 -9.80 14.19 -22.23
CA ARG A 846 -9.38 15.53 -21.81
C ARG A 846 -8.04 15.49 -21.07
N ALA A 847 -7.28 16.57 -21.14
CA ALA A 847 -6.17 16.81 -20.23
C ALA A 847 -6.71 16.94 -18.79
N GLY A 848 -6.23 16.06 -17.91
CA GLY A 848 -6.70 15.91 -16.53
C GLY A 848 -7.54 14.66 -16.30
N ASP A 849 -8.17 14.10 -17.36
CA ASP A 849 -8.98 12.89 -17.27
C ASP A 849 -8.15 11.67 -16.84
N ARG A 850 -8.84 10.67 -16.32
CA ARG A 850 -8.32 9.33 -16.12
C ARG A 850 -8.97 8.38 -17.11
N ASP A 851 -8.20 7.44 -17.65
CA ASP A 851 -8.69 6.44 -18.59
C ASP A 851 -8.08 5.05 -18.33
N PRO A 852 -8.88 3.98 -18.30
CA PRO A 852 -8.38 2.61 -18.19
C PRO A 852 -7.43 2.24 -19.31
N LEU A 853 -6.28 1.69 -18.94
CA LEU A 853 -5.31 1.07 -19.84
C LEU A 853 -5.15 -0.40 -19.47
N SER A 854 -5.23 -1.24 -20.50
CA SER A 854 -4.87 -2.66 -20.44
C SER A 854 -3.54 -2.89 -21.13
N ALA A 855 -2.63 -3.58 -20.45
CA ALA A 855 -1.37 -4.06 -21.01
C ALA A 855 -1.33 -5.59 -20.95
N SER A 856 -0.83 -6.26 -21.99
CA SER A 856 -0.65 -7.71 -22.01
C SER A 856 0.56 -8.14 -22.82
N GLY A 857 1.05 -9.37 -22.60
CA GLY A 857 2.26 -9.86 -23.26
C GLY A 857 3.56 -9.21 -22.77
N PHE A 858 3.56 -8.61 -21.58
CA PHE A 858 4.78 -8.11 -20.91
C PHE A 858 5.29 -9.14 -19.90
N GLU A 859 6.57 -9.13 -19.59
CA GLU A 859 7.19 -10.09 -18.66
C GLU A 859 6.65 -9.90 -17.23
N PRO A 860 6.11 -10.96 -16.58
CA PRO A 860 5.58 -10.89 -15.22
C PRO A 860 6.56 -10.27 -14.22
N ASN A 861 6.05 -9.39 -13.36
CA ASN A 861 6.76 -8.74 -12.27
C ASN A 861 7.96 -7.83 -12.64
N VAL A 862 8.34 -7.76 -13.92
CA VAL A 862 9.35 -6.80 -14.42
C VAL A 862 8.67 -5.48 -14.77
N ARG A 863 9.13 -4.37 -14.18
CA ARG A 863 8.50 -3.05 -14.42
C ARG A 863 8.57 -2.62 -15.90
N ALA A 864 7.49 -2.02 -16.36
CA ALA A 864 7.40 -1.37 -17.66
C ALA A 864 7.13 0.14 -17.48
N ASP A 865 7.82 0.96 -18.26
CA ASP A 865 7.65 2.41 -18.28
C ASP A 865 6.48 2.81 -19.18
N ILE A 866 5.69 3.80 -18.74
CA ILE A 866 4.52 4.32 -19.47
C ILE A 866 4.83 5.73 -19.96
N PHE A 867 4.61 6.02 -21.25
CA PHE A 867 4.85 7.33 -21.87
C PHE A 867 3.64 7.82 -22.67
N LEU A 868 3.32 9.11 -22.54
CA LEU A 868 2.40 9.84 -23.42
C LEU A 868 3.22 10.78 -24.31
N GLY A 869 3.37 10.44 -25.60
CA GLY A 869 4.43 11.02 -26.42
C GLY A 869 5.78 10.76 -25.77
N GLU A 870 6.56 11.82 -25.52
CA GLU A 870 7.83 11.76 -24.79
C GLU A 870 7.70 11.97 -23.26
N THR A 871 6.49 12.25 -22.75
CA THR A 871 6.28 12.46 -21.29
C THR A 871 6.05 11.13 -20.58
N LYS A 872 6.99 10.72 -19.72
CA LYS A 872 6.81 9.56 -18.85
C LYS A 872 5.69 9.83 -17.83
N LEU A 873 4.63 9.01 -17.85
CA LEU A 873 3.52 9.09 -16.89
C LEU A 873 3.84 8.35 -15.58
N GLY A 874 4.67 7.32 -15.65
CA GLY A 874 5.03 6.49 -14.50
C GLY A 874 5.49 5.10 -14.92
N GLN A 875 5.23 4.11 -14.07
CA GLN A 875 5.55 2.71 -14.30
C GLN A 875 4.37 1.82 -13.89
N LEU A 876 4.16 0.76 -14.67
CA LEU A 876 3.37 -0.40 -14.27
C LEU A 876 4.28 -1.59 -14.00
N ARG A 877 3.70 -2.66 -13.47
CA ARG A 877 4.35 -3.95 -13.27
C ARG A 877 3.33 -5.03 -13.62
N PRO A 878 3.58 -5.91 -14.60
CA PRO A 878 2.64 -6.94 -15.00
C PRO A 878 2.45 -7.97 -13.90
N ASP A 879 1.23 -8.48 -13.79
CA ASP A 879 0.85 -9.56 -12.90
C ASP A 879 1.38 -10.92 -13.42
N ALA A 880 1.09 -12.01 -12.70
CA ALA A 880 1.75 -13.31 -12.87
C ALA A 880 1.56 -13.98 -14.25
N ASP A 881 0.60 -13.53 -15.05
CA ASP A 881 0.32 -13.98 -16.42
C ASP A 881 0.90 -13.06 -17.51
N GLY A 882 1.46 -11.90 -17.13
CA GLY A 882 2.00 -10.90 -18.04
C GLY A 882 0.98 -9.85 -18.51
N THR A 883 -0.15 -9.73 -17.81
CA THR A 883 -1.18 -8.68 -18.01
C THR A 883 -1.13 -7.60 -16.93
N ARG A 884 -1.79 -6.45 -17.15
CA ARG A 884 -2.07 -5.43 -16.13
C ARG A 884 -3.17 -4.47 -16.59
N ASP A 885 -4.20 -4.29 -15.76
CA ASP A 885 -5.25 -3.28 -15.93
C ASP A 885 -5.18 -2.22 -14.82
N PHE A 886 -5.27 -0.93 -15.19
CA PHE A 886 -5.34 0.22 -14.26
C PHE A 886 -5.69 1.50 -15.05
N ALA A 887 -6.20 2.54 -14.40
CA ALA A 887 -6.40 3.84 -15.07
C ALA A 887 -5.15 4.72 -15.01
N ILE A 888 -4.69 5.18 -16.18
CA ILE A 888 -3.70 6.26 -16.30
C ILE A 888 -4.39 7.61 -16.08
N GLN A 889 -3.64 8.64 -15.67
CA GLN A 889 -4.11 10.02 -15.71
C GLN A 889 -3.39 10.80 -16.80
N ILE A 890 -4.15 11.46 -17.67
CA ILE A 890 -3.63 12.42 -18.65
C ILE A 890 -3.24 13.68 -17.88
N PRO A 891 -1.98 14.17 -17.98
CA PRO A 891 -1.59 15.38 -17.25
C PRO A 891 -2.50 16.58 -17.60
N PRO A 892 -3.00 17.36 -16.61
CA PRO A 892 -3.87 18.52 -16.87
C PRO A 892 -3.27 19.60 -17.78
N GLY A 893 -1.93 19.67 -17.84
CA GLY A 893 -1.19 20.59 -18.72
C GLY A 893 -0.82 20.01 -20.09
N THR A 894 -1.31 18.82 -20.46
CA THR A 894 -1.09 18.28 -21.82
C THR A 894 -1.82 19.18 -22.83
N PRO A 895 -1.15 19.70 -23.88
CA PRO A 895 -1.81 20.46 -24.94
C PRO A 895 -2.78 19.59 -25.76
N PRO A 896 -3.70 20.19 -26.57
CA PRO A 896 -4.51 19.40 -27.49
C PRO A 896 -3.64 18.78 -28.58
N GLY A 897 -3.92 17.54 -28.98
CA GLY A 897 -3.15 16.85 -30.03
C GLY A 897 -3.27 15.33 -30.02
N LYS A 898 -2.66 14.68 -31.02
CA LYS A 898 -2.48 13.22 -31.10
C LYS A 898 -1.18 12.83 -30.41
N TYR A 899 -1.23 11.83 -29.53
CA TYR A 899 -0.09 11.36 -28.75
C TYR A 899 0.00 9.83 -28.77
N PRO A 900 1.16 9.23 -29.08
CA PRO A 900 1.36 7.80 -28.89
C PRO A 900 1.48 7.50 -27.39
N LEU A 901 0.55 6.71 -26.87
CA LEU A 901 0.58 6.16 -25.53
C LEU A 901 1.32 4.82 -25.58
N ARG A 902 2.52 4.76 -24.97
CA ARG A 902 3.47 3.64 -25.09
C ARG A 902 3.70 2.97 -23.74
N VAL A 903 3.80 1.64 -23.73
CA VAL A 903 4.36 0.86 -22.61
C VAL A 903 5.62 0.16 -23.09
N VAL A 904 6.72 0.28 -22.33
CA VAL A 904 8.07 -0.15 -22.74
C VAL A 904 8.75 -0.92 -21.60
N GLN A 905 9.26 -2.11 -21.91
CA GLN A 905 9.90 -3.05 -20.99
C GLN A 905 11.12 -3.68 -21.69
N GLY A 906 12.26 -2.98 -21.67
CA GLY A 906 13.43 -3.35 -22.47
C GLY A 906 13.11 -3.31 -23.97
N GLU A 907 13.32 -4.43 -24.67
CA GLU A 907 12.97 -4.56 -26.10
C GLU A 907 11.46 -4.80 -26.34
N ARG A 908 10.71 -5.20 -25.30
CA ARG A 908 9.25 -5.40 -25.40
C ARG A 908 8.55 -4.05 -25.34
N SER A 909 7.80 -3.69 -26.37
CA SER A 909 7.00 -2.46 -26.37
C SER A 909 5.71 -2.61 -27.17
N ALA A 910 4.69 -1.83 -26.78
CA ALA A 910 3.44 -1.67 -27.51
C ALA A 910 2.91 -0.25 -27.33
N SER A 911 2.04 0.18 -28.25
CA SER A 911 1.52 1.53 -28.28
C SER A 911 0.14 1.63 -28.92
N THR A 912 -0.72 2.49 -28.39
CA THR A 912 -1.91 3.02 -29.07
C THR A 912 -1.77 4.53 -29.30
N GLU A 913 -2.63 5.13 -30.10
CA GLU A 913 -2.74 6.59 -30.22
C GLU A 913 -3.91 7.08 -29.36
N ILE A 914 -3.73 8.18 -28.62
CA ILE A 914 -4.84 8.88 -27.98
C ILE A 914 -4.88 10.35 -28.43
N ILE A 915 -6.08 10.90 -28.56
CA ILE A 915 -6.35 12.29 -28.89
C ILE A 915 -6.69 13.03 -27.60
N VAL A 916 -5.80 13.95 -27.20
CA VAL A 916 -5.98 14.78 -26.01
C VAL A 916 -6.66 16.09 -26.39
N PHE A 917 -7.62 16.51 -25.56
CA PHE A 917 -8.31 17.80 -25.62
C PHE A 917 -7.94 18.66 -24.42
N SER A 918 -7.64 19.93 -24.62
CA SER A 918 -7.17 20.80 -23.53
C SER A 918 -7.44 22.27 -23.82
N ASP A 919 -7.62 23.04 -22.74
CA ASP A 919 -7.61 24.51 -22.76
C ASP A 919 -6.16 25.05 -22.81
N SER A 920 -5.15 24.19 -22.59
CA SER A 920 -3.72 24.52 -22.69
C SER A 920 -3.31 24.70 -24.15
N ALA A 921 -3.30 25.93 -24.65
CA ALA A 921 -2.89 26.23 -26.03
C ALA A 921 -1.45 25.76 -26.35
N GLN A 922 -1.22 25.34 -27.60
CA GLN A 922 0.13 25.12 -28.12
C GLN A 922 0.77 26.45 -28.56
N LEU A 923 2.11 26.56 -28.44
CA LEU A 923 2.87 27.72 -28.91
C LEU A 923 3.00 27.69 -30.45
N PRO A 924 2.41 28.63 -31.22
CA PRO A 924 2.46 28.58 -32.68
C PRO A 924 3.86 28.94 -33.20
N HIS A 925 4.38 28.14 -34.14
CA HIS A 925 5.71 28.34 -34.77
C HIS A 925 6.83 28.65 -33.76
N PRO A 926 7.16 27.71 -32.84
CA PRO A 926 8.17 27.94 -31.82
C PRO A 926 9.56 28.16 -32.48
N ILE A 927 10.16 29.31 -32.18
CA ILE A 927 11.53 29.63 -32.59
C ILE A 927 12.49 28.71 -31.82
N ALA A 928 13.56 28.25 -32.47
CA ALA A 928 14.56 27.40 -31.83
C ALA A 928 15.33 28.20 -30.76
N GLN A 929 15.52 27.62 -29.56
CA GLN A 929 16.10 28.34 -28.42
C GLN A 929 17.56 28.78 -28.67
N ASP A 930 18.32 28.00 -29.44
CA ASP A 930 19.69 28.35 -29.87
C ASP A 930 19.77 29.51 -30.88
N ALA A 931 18.62 29.90 -31.47
CA ALA A 931 18.47 31.09 -32.29
C ALA A 931 18.03 32.34 -31.48
N LEU A 932 17.73 32.19 -30.19
CA LEU A 932 17.39 33.29 -29.28
C LEU A 932 18.62 33.76 -28.49
N SER A 933 18.59 34.99 -27.99
CA SER A 933 19.62 35.50 -27.08
C SER A 933 19.08 36.56 -26.12
N ILE A 934 19.61 36.63 -24.89
CA ILE A 934 19.24 37.68 -23.94
C ILE A 934 19.86 39.01 -24.39
N ALA A 935 19.02 40.00 -24.67
CA ALA A 935 19.39 41.37 -25.00
C ALA A 935 19.55 42.25 -23.75
N GLY A 936 18.83 41.95 -22.68
CA GLY A 936 18.81 42.72 -21.45
C GLY A 936 17.94 42.05 -20.38
N PHE A 937 18.07 42.52 -19.13
CA PHE A 937 17.28 42.06 -18.00
C PHE A 937 17.28 43.09 -16.87
N SER A 938 16.26 43.03 -16.04
CA SER A 938 16.08 43.88 -14.84
C SER A 938 17.12 43.61 -13.74
N SER A 939 17.29 42.34 -13.37
CA SER A 939 18.29 41.86 -12.42
C SER A 939 18.48 40.34 -12.59
N GLN A 940 19.50 39.77 -11.95
CA GLN A 940 19.67 38.32 -11.85
C GLN A 940 20.36 37.97 -10.52
N ALA A 941 20.24 36.72 -10.05
CA ALA A 941 20.81 36.29 -8.78
C ALA A 941 22.28 35.87 -8.94
N ASP A 942 23.20 36.68 -8.39
CA ASP A 942 24.65 36.51 -8.46
C ASP A 942 25.18 35.32 -7.63
N ASN A 943 24.33 34.75 -6.78
CA ASN A 943 24.68 33.83 -5.70
C ASN A 943 24.22 32.38 -5.93
N GLU A 944 23.50 32.11 -7.02
CA GLU A 944 23.08 30.77 -7.41
C GLU A 944 24.24 30.06 -8.15
N THR A 945 24.23 28.73 -8.17
CA THR A 945 25.24 27.97 -8.93
C THR A 945 24.87 27.96 -10.42
N PRO A 946 25.72 28.50 -11.33
CA PRO A 946 25.41 28.52 -12.76
C PRO A 946 25.13 27.12 -13.33
N PRO A 947 24.17 26.95 -14.27
CA PRO A 947 23.46 28.02 -15.00
C PRO A 947 22.39 28.76 -14.20
N ASN A 948 21.95 28.23 -13.05
CA ASN A 948 20.83 28.78 -12.30
C ASN A 948 21.09 30.22 -11.80
N GLY A 949 20.01 30.98 -11.66
CA GLY A 949 20.02 32.40 -11.33
C GLY A 949 20.25 33.32 -12.53
N LEU A 950 20.99 32.89 -13.55
CA LEU A 950 21.39 33.71 -14.70
C LEU A 950 20.25 33.92 -15.71
N ALA A 951 20.19 35.09 -16.34
CA ALA A 951 19.13 35.42 -17.33
C ALA A 951 19.13 34.47 -18.55
N THR A 952 20.28 33.90 -18.91
CA THR A 952 20.40 32.93 -20.00
C THR A 952 19.71 31.60 -19.74
N ALA A 953 19.54 31.19 -18.48
CA ALA A 953 18.85 29.95 -18.12
C ALA A 953 17.37 29.97 -18.54
N ALA A 954 16.75 31.16 -18.60
CA ALA A 954 15.36 31.30 -19.06
C ALA A 954 15.15 31.01 -20.56
N ILE A 955 16.20 30.76 -21.35
CA ILE A 955 16.09 30.43 -22.78
C ILE A 955 17.08 29.34 -23.23
N ASP A 956 17.65 28.54 -22.33
CA ASP A 956 18.70 27.57 -22.69
C ASP A 956 18.17 26.19 -23.14
N GLY A 957 16.85 26.02 -23.19
CA GLY A 957 16.16 24.79 -23.56
C GLY A 957 16.04 23.76 -22.43
N LYS A 958 16.46 24.09 -21.20
CA LYS A 958 16.46 23.17 -20.05
C LYS A 958 15.53 23.66 -18.94
N LYS A 959 14.33 23.07 -18.91
CA LYS A 959 13.26 23.33 -17.92
C LYS A 959 13.61 22.96 -16.47
N ASP A 960 14.74 22.31 -16.22
CA ASP A 960 15.31 22.05 -14.89
C ASP A 960 16.31 23.14 -14.42
N THR A 961 16.67 24.08 -15.29
CA THR A 961 17.36 25.32 -14.91
C THR A 961 16.37 26.46 -14.64
N PHE A 962 16.84 27.59 -14.11
CA PHE A 962 16.00 28.78 -13.93
C PHE A 962 16.79 30.09 -13.89
N TRP A 963 16.21 31.16 -14.42
CA TRP A 963 16.57 32.53 -14.02
C TRP A 963 15.89 32.89 -12.70
N HIS A 964 16.57 33.70 -11.88
CA HIS A 964 16.03 34.27 -10.66
C HIS A 964 16.42 35.75 -10.60
N SER A 965 15.49 36.66 -10.34
CA SER A 965 15.82 38.06 -10.04
C SER A 965 16.64 38.17 -8.76
N ARG A 966 17.39 39.27 -8.57
CA ARG A 966 18.26 39.41 -7.38
C ARG A 966 17.43 39.46 -6.11
N TRP A 967 17.46 38.38 -5.34
CA TRP A 967 16.72 38.22 -4.08
C TRP A 967 17.56 38.57 -2.83
N GLN A 968 18.89 38.50 -2.92
CA GLN A 968 19.77 38.92 -1.82
C GLN A 968 19.83 40.44 -1.66
N ALA A 969 20.06 40.91 -0.44
CA ALA A 969 19.99 42.32 -0.09
C ALA A 969 21.14 43.15 -0.73
N PRO A 970 20.85 44.31 -1.37
CA PRO A 970 19.53 44.89 -1.62
C PRO A 970 18.82 44.13 -2.77
N ALA A 971 17.66 43.56 -2.45
CA ALA A 971 16.87 42.83 -3.43
C ALA A 971 16.32 43.78 -4.50
N ALA A 972 16.28 43.32 -5.74
CA ALA A 972 15.58 44.03 -6.81
C ALA A 972 14.07 43.96 -6.57
N LYS A 973 13.37 45.06 -6.85
CA LYS A 973 11.91 45.16 -6.74
C LYS A 973 11.24 44.97 -8.09
N ALA A 974 9.99 44.51 -8.07
CA ALA A 974 9.14 44.46 -9.25
C ALA A 974 8.86 45.88 -9.83
N PRO A 975 8.61 46.02 -11.15
CA PRO A 975 8.54 44.94 -12.14
C PRO A 975 9.92 44.38 -12.52
N HIS A 976 9.99 43.07 -12.76
CA HIS A 976 11.19 42.42 -13.30
C HIS A 976 10.95 42.04 -14.76
N TYR A 977 11.92 42.28 -15.63
CA TYR A 977 11.84 41.90 -17.04
C TYR A 977 13.06 41.11 -17.53
N LEU A 978 12.83 40.35 -18.60
CA LEU A 978 13.82 39.76 -19.50
C LEU A 978 13.54 40.24 -20.94
N ASP A 979 14.58 40.72 -21.62
CA ASP A 979 14.53 41.13 -23.03
C ASP A 979 15.21 40.06 -23.89
N ILE A 980 14.45 39.45 -24.80
CA ILE A 980 14.88 38.34 -25.67
C ILE A 980 14.98 38.88 -27.10
N LYS A 981 16.14 38.71 -27.73
CA LYS A 981 16.38 39.00 -29.14
C LYS A 981 16.06 37.78 -30.01
N LEU A 982 15.37 38.03 -31.12
CA LEU A 982 14.98 37.06 -32.13
C LEU A 982 16.05 36.98 -33.26
N PRO A 983 16.09 35.90 -34.06
CA PRO A 983 17.11 35.73 -35.11
C PRO A 983 17.00 36.73 -36.28
N SER A 984 15.78 37.20 -36.58
CA SER A 984 15.48 38.23 -37.58
C SER A 984 14.21 38.99 -37.17
N THR A 985 13.56 39.73 -38.08
CA THR A 985 12.21 40.21 -37.82
C THR A 985 11.25 39.03 -37.84
N CYS A 986 10.39 38.92 -36.83
CA CYS A 986 9.39 37.88 -36.76
C CYS A 986 8.01 38.48 -36.44
N GLN A 987 6.97 37.90 -37.04
CA GLN A 987 5.60 38.05 -36.57
C GLN A 987 5.45 37.23 -35.30
N VAL A 988 5.50 37.87 -34.13
CA VAL A 988 5.34 37.22 -32.82
C VAL A 988 3.88 36.83 -32.64
N LEU A 989 3.64 35.56 -32.32
CA LEU A 989 2.33 34.91 -32.19
C LEU A 989 2.03 34.45 -30.75
N GLY A 990 3.06 34.33 -29.90
CA GLY A 990 2.87 34.02 -28.49
C GLY A 990 4.17 33.80 -27.72
N VAL A 991 4.04 33.57 -26.41
CA VAL A 991 5.13 33.23 -25.49
C VAL A 991 4.70 32.05 -24.61
N GLU A 992 5.48 30.97 -24.56
CA GLU A 992 5.30 29.90 -23.56
C GLU A 992 6.15 30.23 -22.33
N HIS A 993 5.51 30.44 -21.18
CA HIS A 993 6.18 30.57 -19.89
C HIS A 993 6.12 29.24 -19.13
N THR A 994 7.30 28.69 -18.80
CA THR A 994 7.45 27.54 -17.88
C THR A 994 7.91 28.06 -16.50
N PRO A 995 7.15 27.82 -15.42
CA PRO A 995 7.56 28.13 -14.05
C PRO A 995 8.85 27.39 -13.64
N ARG A 996 9.57 27.92 -12.64
CA ARG A 996 10.63 27.18 -11.94
C ARG A 996 10.07 25.86 -11.38
N ALA A 997 10.75 24.74 -11.66
CA ALA A 997 10.22 23.40 -11.42
C ALA A 997 10.34 22.92 -9.97
N ASP A 998 11.45 23.24 -9.29
CA ASP A 998 11.78 22.79 -7.93
C ASP A 998 11.18 23.68 -6.81
N SER A 999 10.62 24.85 -7.15
CA SER A 999 10.09 25.80 -6.17
C SER A 999 8.95 26.67 -6.69
N ALA A 1000 8.08 27.10 -5.77
CA ALA A 1000 7.06 28.12 -6.03
C ALA A 1000 7.52 29.55 -5.66
N ASN A 1001 8.71 29.73 -5.07
CA ASN A 1001 9.23 31.06 -4.74
C ASN A 1001 9.51 31.88 -6.01
N GLY A 1002 9.00 33.11 -6.09
CA GLY A 1002 9.15 33.99 -7.26
C GLY A 1002 8.25 33.64 -8.47
N ARG A 1003 7.33 32.68 -8.34
CA ARG A 1003 6.42 32.25 -9.42
C ARG A 1003 5.49 33.37 -9.87
N VAL A 1004 5.54 33.71 -11.16
CA VAL A 1004 4.72 34.76 -11.80
C VAL A 1004 3.26 34.65 -11.40
N LYS A 1005 2.67 35.77 -11.00
CA LYS A 1005 1.23 35.95 -10.97
C LYS A 1005 0.83 36.89 -12.10
N ASP A 1006 1.10 38.19 -11.98
CA ASP A 1006 0.69 39.17 -13.00
C ASP A 1006 1.86 39.53 -13.95
N TYR A 1007 1.57 39.73 -15.24
CA TYR A 1007 2.57 39.93 -16.30
C TYR A 1007 2.14 40.92 -17.40
N ALA A 1008 3.13 41.39 -18.15
CA ALA A 1008 3.00 42.15 -19.40
C ALA A 1008 4.02 41.64 -20.43
N VAL A 1009 3.64 41.62 -21.72
CA VAL A 1009 4.56 41.29 -22.82
C VAL A 1009 4.61 42.44 -23.82
N TYR A 1010 5.80 42.76 -24.30
CA TYR A 1010 6.04 43.82 -25.29
C TYR A 1010 6.85 43.27 -26.46
N VAL A 1011 6.68 43.88 -27.64
CA VAL A 1011 7.45 43.55 -28.85
C VAL A 1011 8.11 44.84 -29.37
N SER A 1012 9.36 44.75 -29.82
CA SER A 1012 10.14 45.89 -30.31
C SER A 1012 10.94 45.52 -31.57
N ALA A 1013 11.13 46.49 -32.46
CA ALA A 1013 11.99 46.35 -33.64
C ALA A 1013 13.49 46.59 -33.34
N ASP A 1014 13.80 47.39 -32.32
CA ASP A 1014 15.17 47.86 -32.02
C ASP A 1014 15.69 47.43 -30.62
N GLY A 1015 14.81 46.95 -29.73
CA GLY A 1015 15.14 46.54 -28.36
C GLY A 1015 15.31 47.69 -27.36
N ALA A 1016 15.19 48.94 -27.82
CA ALA A 1016 15.34 50.15 -27.01
C ALA A 1016 14.02 50.93 -26.87
N THR A 1017 13.25 50.98 -27.95
CA THR A 1017 11.93 51.60 -28.04
C THR A 1017 10.86 50.52 -27.86
N TRP A 1018 10.07 50.62 -26.79
CA TRP A 1018 8.98 49.70 -26.48
C TRP A 1018 7.65 50.45 -26.55
N SER A 1019 6.63 49.84 -27.16
CA SER A 1019 5.27 50.37 -27.24
C SER A 1019 4.48 50.11 -25.95
N ASP A 1020 3.17 50.38 -25.98
CA ASP A 1020 2.24 49.71 -25.06
C ASP A 1020 2.38 48.17 -25.15
N PRO A 1021 2.07 47.41 -24.08
CA PRO A 1021 2.21 45.95 -24.08
C PRO A 1021 1.22 45.30 -25.07
N VAL A 1022 1.69 44.31 -25.81
CA VAL A 1022 0.88 43.57 -26.79
C VAL A 1022 -0.12 42.60 -26.13
N VAL A 1023 0.14 42.22 -24.88
CA VAL A 1023 -0.77 41.49 -24.00
C VAL A 1023 -0.36 41.71 -22.53
N THR A 1024 -1.34 41.69 -21.63
CA THR A 1024 -1.15 41.67 -20.17
C THR A 1024 -2.13 40.65 -19.57
N GLY A 1025 -1.83 40.13 -18.38
CA GLY A 1025 -2.73 39.18 -17.72
C GLY A 1025 -2.16 38.58 -16.43
N SER A 1026 -2.78 37.49 -15.99
CA SER A 1026 -2.34 36.72 -14.83
C SER A 1026 -2.12 35.24 -15.21
N LEU A 1027 -1.19 34.57 -14.54
CA LEU A 1027 -0.85 33.16 -14.70
C LEU A 1027 -1.27 32.35 -13.46
N PRO A 1028 -1.72 31.09 -13.61
CA PRO A 1028 -2.09 30.24 -12.48
C PRO A 1028 -0.86 29.72 -11.74
N SER A 1029 -0.99 29.41 -10.44
CA SER A 1029 0.14 29.00 -9.58
C SER A 1029 0.60 27.54 -9.77
N THR A 1030 0.55 27.02 -11.00
CA THR A 1030 0.91 25.62 -11.32
C THR A 1030 2.41 25.46 -11.65
N ASN A 1031 2.84 24.22 -11.90
CA ASN A 1031 4.14 23.92 -12.51
C ASN A 1031 4.06 23.75 -14.05
N ALA A 1032 2.89 23.93 -14.66
CA ALA A 1032 2.68 23.67 -16.08
C ALA A 1032 3.17 24.84 -16.96
N PRO A 1033 3.79 24.57 -18.12
CA PRO A 1033 4.00 25.59 -19.14
C PRO A 1033 2.66 26.21 -19.55
N THR A 1034 2.61 27.53 -19.66
CA THR A 1034 1.41 28.27 -20.08
C THR A 1034 1.73 29.10 -21.32
N VAL A 1035 0.97 28.90 -22.40
CA VAL A 1035 1.10 29.69 -23.63
C VAL A 1035 0.23 30.93 -23.55
N ILE A 1036 0.87 32.07 -23.74
CA ILE A 1036 0.29 33.40 -23.79
C ILE A 1036 0.16 33.76 -25.28
N PRO A 1037 -1.05 33.75 -25.87
CA PRO A 1037 -1.24 34.12 -27.27
C PRO A 1037 -1.06 35.62 -27.46
N ILE A 1038 -0.43 36.01 -28.57
CA ILE A 1038 -0.17 37.40 -28.95
C ILE A 1038 -0.78 37.65 -30.33
N LYS A 1039 -1.50 38.76 -30.47
CA LYS A 1039 -1.98 39.21 -31.79
C LYS A 1039 -0.76 39.44 -32.68
N PRO A 1040 -0.70 38.87 -33.91
CA PRO A 1040 0.49 38.92 -34.77
C PRO A 1040 1.12 40.31 -34.83
N THR A 1041 2.32 40.43 -34.26
CA THR A 1041 3.04 41.71 -34.10
C THR A 1041 4.49 41.55 -34.57
N ALA A 1042 4.91 42.39 -35.51
CA ALA A 1042 6.26 42.36 -36.05
C ALA A 1042 7.29 42.96 -35.07
N GLY A 1043 8.40 42.25 -34.84
CA GLY A 1043 9.55 42.78 -34.11
C GLY A 1043 10.78 41.88 -34.18
N SER A 1044 11.88 42.38 -33.63
CA SER A 1044 13.18 41.68 -33.52
C SER A 1044 13.52 41.35 -32.05
N PHE A 1045 12.72 41.85 -31.11
CA PHE A 1045 12.89 41.68 -29.66
C PHE A 1045 11.54 41.51 -28.97
N VAL A 1046 11.50 40.70 -27.91
CA VAL A 1046 10.35 40.50 -27.03
C VAL A 1046 10.77 40.75 -25.59
N ARG A 1047 10.01 41.56 -24.85
CA ARG A 1047 10.15 41.73 -23.41
C ARG A 1047 9.07 40.92 -22.71
N PHE A 1048 9.47 40.05 -21.79
CA PHE A 1048 8.57 39.46 -20.80
C PHE A 1048 8.77 40.20 -19.47
N GLU A 1049 7.71 40.84 -18.96
CA GLU A 1049 7.74 41.63 -17.72
C GLU A 1049 6.76 41.04 -16.68
N MET A 1050 7.24 40.93 -15.45
CA MET A 1050 6.59 40.29 -14.32
C MET A 1050 6.28 41.36 -13.27
N THR A 1051 5.00 41.66 -13.06
CA THR A 1051 4.55 42.75 -12.20
C THR A 1051 4.18 42.27 -10.79
N SER A 1052 3.88 40.97 -10.61
CA SER A 1052 3.69 40.34 -9.29
C SER A 1052 4.01 38.83 -9.27
N ASN A 1053 4.09 38.24 -8.07
CA ASN A 1053 4.18 36.79 -7.86
C ASN A 1053 3.11 36.31 -6.87
N HIS A 1054 2.81 35.01 -6.89
CA HIS A 1054 1.79 34.39 -6.02
C HIS A 1054 2.13 34.41 -4.52
N ALA A 1055 3.41 34.58 -4.16
CA ALA A 1055 3.86 34.64 -2.77
C ALA A 1055 3.80 36.06 -2.16
N GLY A 1056 3.46 37.09 -2.95
CA GLY A 1056 3.40 38.48 -2.51
C GLY A 1056 4.74 39.09 -2.09
N ASN A 1057 5.87 38.53 -2.53
CA ASN A 1057 7.21 39.04 -2.22
C ASN A 1057 7.81 39.89 -3.36
N ASP A 1058 9.01 40.45 -3.19
CA ASP A 1058 9.62 41.33 -4.20
C ASP A 1058 10.29 40.58 -5.38
N PHE A 1059 10.40 39.24 -5.37
CA PHE A 1059 11.27 38.48 -6.29
C PHE A 1059 10.54 37.82 -7.46
N ALA A 1060 11.30 37.27 -8.42
CA ALA A 1060 10.78 36.68 -9.64
C ALA A 1060 11.67 35.50 -10.11
N THR A 1061 11.06 34.44 -10.64
CA THR A 1061 11.74 33.27 -11.22
C THR A 1061 11.06 32.78 -12.48
N ILE A 1062 11.84 32.30 -13.45
CA ILE A 1062 11.39 31.65 -14.68
C ILE A 1062 12.22 30.40 -14.91
N GLY A 1063 11.59 29.27 -15.23
CA GLY A 1063 12.29 28.08 -15.73
C GLY A 1063 12.69 28.28 -17.19
N GLU A 1064 11.70 28.47 -18.06
CA GLU A 1064 11.91 28.67 -19.51
C GLU A 1064 10.90 29.69 -20.09
N LEU A 1065 11.34 30.50 -21.05
CA LEU A 1065 10.52 31.25 -22.00
C LEU A 1065 10.81 30.75 -23.42
N ARG A 1066 9.77 30.39 -24.18
CA ARG A 1066 9.88 30.09 -25.61
C ARG A 1066 9.05 31.10 -26.41
N ILE A 1067 9.58 31.60 -27.51
CA ILE A 1067 8.89 32.56 -28.38
C ILE A 1067 8.29 31.84 -29.58
N GLY A 1068 7.00 32.06 -29.84
CA GLY A 1068 6.32 31.60 -31.05
C GLY A 1068 6.23 32.71 -32.09
N GLY A 1069 6.67 32.46 -33.32
CA GLY A 1069 6.58 33.46 -34.38
C GLY A 1069 7.13 33.03 -35.74
N LEU A 1070 6.60 33.66 -36.79
CA LEU A 1070 7.06 33.47 -38.17
C LEU A 1070 8.13 34.52 -38.51
N CYS A 1071 9.37 34.06 -38.65
CA CYS A 1071 10.53 34.91 -38.95
C CYS A 1071 10.79 35.05 -40.46
N ASP A 1072 11.47 36.13 -40.85
CA ASP A 1072 11.83 36.45 -42.25
C ASP A 1072 12.35 35.22 -43.01
N GLY A 1073 11.57 34.72 -43.99
CA GLY A 1073 11.90 33.55 -44.81
C GLY A 1073 10.99 32.32 -44.63
N GLN A 1074 9.99 32.35 -43.74
CA GLN A 1074 8.98 31.29 -43.63
C GLN A 1074 7.58 31.77 -44.07
N GLU A 1075 6.87 30.96 -44.86
CA GLU A 1075 5.48 31.25 -45.27
C GLU A 1075 4.48 30.87 -44.17
N ALA A 1076 3.44 31.69 -44.01
CA ALA A 1076 2.28 31.35 -43.20
C ALA A 1076 1.34 30.42 -43.98
N ALA A 1077 0.89 29.33 -43.34
CA ALA A 1077 -0.16 28.49 -43.92
C ALA A 1077 -1.48 29.28 -44.04
N SER A 1078 -2.03 29.37 -45.25
CA SER A 1078 -3.22 30.18 -45.53
C SER A 1078 -4.50 29.46 -45.14
N VAL A 1079 -5.07 29.82 -43.98
CA VAL A 1079 -6.38 29.33 -43.53
C VAL A 1079 -7.50 30.05 -44.28
N SER A 1080 -8.06 29.41 -45.30
CA SER A 1080 -9.19 29.89 -46.10
C SER A 1080 -10.53 29.67 -45.39
N ALA A 1081 -10.91 30.60 -44.50
CA ALA A 1081 -12.23 30.62 -43.89
C ALA A 1081 -13.33 30.76 -44.97
N THR A 1082 -14.18 29.75 -45.11
CA THR A 1082 -15.32 29.75 -46.02
C THR A 1082 -16.60 29.98 -45.22
N SER A 1083 -17.38 31.01 -45.54
CA SER A 1083 -18.60 31.34 -44.82
C SER A 1083 -19.77 30.44 -45.23
N ALA A 1084 -20.04 29.38 -44.44
CA ALA A 1084 -21.26 28.59 -44.54
C ALA A 1084 -22.49 29.36 -43.99
N ALA A 1085 -23.69 28.96 -44.40
CA ALA A 1085 -24.94 29.56 -43.95
C ALA A 1085 -25.53 28.76 -42.77
N GLY A 1086 -25.73 29.41 -41.61
CA GLY A 1086 -26.31 28.78 -40.41
C GLY A 1086 -25.36 28.71 -39.21
N SER A 1087 -24.94 29.87 -38.70
CA SER A 1087 -24.22 29.94 -37.41
C SER A 1087 -25.21 30.05 -36.25
N ILE A 1088 -25.14 29.13 -35.28
CA ILE A 1088 -25.82 29.27 -33.98
C ILE A 1088 -24.82 29.89 -33.00
N THR A 1089 -25.23 30.95 -32.32
CA THR A 1089 -24.38 31.69 -31.38
C THR A 1089 -24.51 31.15 -29.96
N ALA A 1090 -23.45 31.22 -29.15
CA ALA A 1090 -23.50 30.76 -27.75
C ALA A 1090 -24.60 31.45 -26.91
N SER A 1091 -25.02 32.67 -27.29
CA SER A 1091 -26.16 33.39 -26.72
C SER A 1091 -27.52 32.72 -26.90
N GLU A 1092 -27.65 31.81 -27.87
CA GLU A 1092 -28.90 31.07 -28.15
C GLU A 1092 -28.96 29.73 -27.39
N ILE A 1093 -27.93 29.41 -26.58
CA ILE A 1093 -27.75 28.12 -25.89
C ILE A 1093 -27.70 28.29 -24.35
N ALA A 1094 -28.48 29.24 -23.82
CA ALA A 1094 -28.77 29.34 -22.39
C ALA A 1094 -29.40 28.02 -21.87
N PRO A 1095 -29.20 27.63 -20.59
CA PRO A 1095 -29.07 26.23 -20.17
C PRO A 1095 -30.34 25.38 -20.35
N ALA A 1096 -30.52 24.87 -21.57
CA ALA A 1096 -31.61 23.98 -21.93
C ALA A 1096 -31.24 22.52 -21.63
N LYS A 1097 -32.09 21.81 -20.89
CA LYS A 1097 -32.01 20.35 -20.72
C LYS A 1097 -32.52 19.60 -21.98
N THR A 1098 -32.34 20.18 -23.16
CA THR A 1098 -33.09 19.82 -24.38
C THR A 1098 -32.13 19.53 -25.53
N PRO A 1099 -32.17 18.33 -26.15
CA PRO A 1099 -31.31 17.98 -27.29
C PRO A 1099 -31.43 18.95 -28.48
N LEU A 1100 -30.31 19.21 -29.14
CA LEU A 1100 -30.19 20.20 -30.20
C LEU A 1100 -30.63 19.58 -31.54
N LYS A 1101 -31.91 19.74 -31.87
CA LYS A 1101 -32.53 19.16 -33.07
C LYS A 1101 -31.99 19.83 -34.34
N VAL A 1102 -31.26 19.06 -35.15
CA VAL A 1102 -30.69 19.45 -36.44
C VAL A 1102 -31.09 18.42 -37.49
N THR A 1103 -31.19 18.83 -38.75
CA THR A 1103 -31.62 17.97 -39.87
C THR A 1103 -30.41 17.38 -40.61
N ALA A 1104 -30.53 16.11 -41.00
CA ALA A 1104 -29.60 15.49 -41.94
C ALA A 1104 -29.47 16.33 -43.23
N GLY A 1105 -28.24 16.61 -43.65
CA GLY A 1105 -27.89 17.52 -44.75
C GLY A 1105 -27.47 18.93 -44.32
N GLU A 1106 -27.65 19.33 -43.07
CA GLU A 1106 -27.27 20.67 -42.56
C GLU A 1106 -25.81 20.71 -42.06
N GLU A 1107 -25.22 21.91 -42.09
CA GLU A 1107 -23.85 22.18 -41.63
C GLU A 1107 -23.89 23.16 -40.45
N ILE A 1108 -23.61 22.66 -39.25
CA ILE A 1108 -23.67 23.42 -37.99
C ILE A 1108 -22.34 24.11 -37.77
N THR A 1109 -22.35 25.41 -37.47
CA THR A 1109 -21.22 26.09 -36.81
C THR A 1109 -21.60 26.44 -35.38
N LEU A 1110 -20.92 25.83 -34.41
CA LEU A 1110 -20.97 26.21 -32.98
C LEU A 1110 -19.71 27.02 -32.64
N ALA A 1111 -19.89 28.23 -32.10
CA ALA A 1111 -18.80 29.15 -31.81
C ALA A 1111 -18.83 29.62 -30.34
N GLY A 1112 -17.70 29.48 -29.63
CA GLY A 1112 -17.59 29.88 -28.22
C GLY A 1112 -18.16 28.88 -27.20
N SER A 1113 -18.29 27.61 -27.59
CA SER A 1113 -18.81 26.53 -26.74
C SER A 1113 -17.69 25.58 -26.30
N HIS A 1114 -17.60 25.31 -24.99
CA HIS A 1114 -17.01 24.07 -24.46
C HIS A 1114 -18.09 22.98 -24.43
N PHE A 1115 -17.71 21.73 -24.21
CA PHE A 1115 -18.63 20.61 -23.98
C PHE A 1115 -18.21 19.87 -22.72
N ASN A 1116 -19.19 19.44 -21.92
CA ASN A 1116 -18.94 18.65 -20.71
C ASN A 1116 -18.73 17.16 -21.02
N ASP A 1117 -19.36 16.67 -22.08
CA ASP A 1117 -19.30 15.29 -22.58
C ASP A 1117 -18.88 15.30 -24.05
N ALA A 1118 -18.41 14.16 -24.59
CA ALA A 1118 -18.29 14.00 -26.03
C ALA A 1118 -19.69 14.09 -26.68
N PRO A 1119 -19.89 14.90 -27.75
CA PRO A 1119 -21.16 14.97 -28.45
C PRO A 1119 -21.48 13.62 -29.11
N VAL A 1120 -22.75 13.27 -29.19
CA VAL A 1120 -23.23 12.02 -29.83
C VAL A 1120 -24.48 12.28 -30.66
N LEU A 1121 -24.65 11.55 -31.77
CA LEU A 1121 -25.93 11.52 -32.48
C LEU A 1121 -26.79 10.36 -31.95
N VAL A 1122 -28.00 10.69 -31.51
CA VAL A 1122 -28.98 9.74 -30.96
C VAL A 1122 -30.25 9.78 -31.82
N TRP A 1123 -30.73 8.63 -32.25
CA TRP A 1123 -32.01 8.52 -32.96
C TRP A 1123 -33.18 8.83 -32.03
N ASP A 1124 -34.13 9.65 -32.49
CA ASP A 1124 -35.36 9.87 -31.72
C ASP A 1124 -36.26 8.62 -31.74
N THR A 1125 -37.25 8.58 -30.85
CA THR A 1125 -38.16 7.42 -30.68
C THR A 1125 -39.09 7.16 -31.87
N SER A 1126 -39.09 8.02 -32.91
CA SER A 1126 -39.75 7.74 -34.19
C SER A 1126 -38.85 7.00 -35.18
N GLY A 1127 -37.53 6.94 -34.94
CA GLY A 1127 -36.55 6.29 -35.80
C GLY A 1127 -36.32 6.99 -37.15
N ALA A 1128 -36.88 8.19 -37.37
CA ALA A 1128 -36.89 8.84 -38.68
C ALA A 1128 -35.62 9.65 -38.99
N LYS A 1129 -34.96 10.23 -37.98
CA LYS A 1129 -33.72 11.02 -38.11
C LYS A 1129 -32.87 10.93 -36.83
N PRO A 1130 -31.53 11.02 -36.92
CA PRO A 1130 -30.67 11.19 -35.76
C PRO A 1130 -30.58 12.66 -35.32
N VAL A 1131 -30.48 12.89 -34.01
CA VAL A 1131 -30.46 14.21 -33.36
C VAL A 1131 -29.14 14.38 -32.59
N LEU A 1132 -28.55 15.56 -32.64
CA LEU A 1132 -27.35 15.87 -31.87
C LEU A 1132 -27.67 16.07 -30.38
N VAL A 1133 -27.10 15.21 -29.53
CA VAL A 1133 -27.04 15.39 -28.09
C VAL A 1133 -25.64 15.90 -27.75
N ALA A 1134 -25.59 17.12 -27.23
CA ALA A 1134 -24.36 17.75 -26.75
C ALA A 1134 -24.71 18.62 -25.54
N SER A 1135 -23.81 18.68 -24.55
CA SER A 1135 -23.96 19.45 -23.32
C SER A 1135 -23.01 20.68 -23.35
N PRO A 1136 -23.29 21.73 -24.13
CA PRO A 1136 -22.37 22.85 -24.27
C PRO A 1136 -22.42 23.80 -23.07
N THR A 1137 -21.25 24.35 -22.72
CA THR A 1137 -21.09 25.43 -21.74
C THR A 1137 -20.45 26.66 -22.42
N ALA A 1138 -20.96 27.84 -22.12
CA ALA A 1138 -20.56 29.08 -22.80
C ALA A 1138 -19.29 29.68 -22.16
N ALA A 1139 -18.32 30.08 -23.00
CA ALA A 1139 -17.13 30.81 -22.55
C ALA A 1139 -16.62 31.81 -23.61
N ASN A 1140 -15.64 32.62 -23.22
CA ASN A 1140 -15.08 33.68 -24.06
C ASN A 1140 -14.13 33.17 -25.16
N GLY A 1141 -14.71 32.57 -26.20
CA GLY A 1141 -14.22 32.60 -27.60
C GLY A 1141 -12.78 32.15 -27.89
N ALA A 1142 -12.61 30.88 -28.26
CA ALA A 1142 -11.41 30.38 -28.98
C ALA A 1142 -11.72 29.32 -30.06
N TYR A 1143 -12.80 28.55 -29.88
CA TYR A 1143 -13.15 27.37 -30.67
C TYR A 1143 -14.32 27.64 -31.65
N GLN A 1144 -14.20 27.09 -32.86
CA GLN A 1144 -15.31 26.82 -33.78
C GLN A 1144 -15.41 25.30 -34.00
N VAL A 1145 -16.60 24.74 -33.87
CA VAL A 1145 -16.89 23.35 -34.27
C VAL A 1145 -17.79 23.37 -35.49
N ILE A 1146 -17.33 22.73 -36.56
CA ILE A 1146 -18.06 22.58 -37.82
C ILE A 1146 -18.44 21.11 -37.97
N ALA A 1147 -19.73 20.83 -37.89
CA ALA A 1147 -20.31 19.50 -38.02
C ALA A 1147 -21.21 19.45 -39.26
N LYS A 1148 -21.02 18.45 -40.11
CA LYS A 1148 -21.83 18.24 -41.32
C LYS A 1148 -22.44 16.84 -41.27
N VAL A 1149 -23.76 16.77 -41.13
CA VAL A 1149 -24.47 15.49 -41.04
C VAL A 1149 -24.84 15.04 -42.46
N PRO A 1150 -24.36 13.88 -42.96
CA PRO A 1150 -24.79 13.34 -44.26
C PRO A 1150 -26.29 13.08 -44.31
N ALA A 1151 -26.85 12.96 -45.53
CA ALA A 1151 -28.30 12.76 -45.72
C ALA A 1151 -28.75 11.30 -45.49
N ASP A 1152 -27.79 10.40 -45.34
CA ASP A 1152 -27.85 8.96 -45.62
C ASP A 1152 -27.16 8.12 -44.53
N VAL A 1153 -27.09 8.64 -43.31
CA VAL A 1153 -26.48 8.01 -42.11
C VAL A 1153 -27.27 6.80 -41.62
N SER A 1154 -26.54 5.73 -41.33
CA SER A 1154 -27.00 4.46 -40.73
C SER A 1154 -26.47 4.27 -39.29
N GLU A 1155 -27.06 3.31 -38.58
CA GLU A 1155 -26.57 2.86 -37.26
C GLU A 1155 -25.24 2.12 -37.40
N GLY A 1156 -24.24 2.50 -36.59
CA GLY A 1156 -22.87 1.99 -36.71
C GLY A 1156 -21.97 2.71 -37.73
N ASP A 1157 -22.47 3.74 -38.43
CA ASP A 1157 -21.60 4.61 -39.23
C ASP A 1157 -20.70 5.47 -38.33
N THR A 1158 -19.47 5.71 -38.77
CA THR A 1158 -18.54 6.67 -38.14
C THR A 1158 -18.52 7.97 -38.95
N LEU A 1159 -18.90 9.07 -38.31
CA LEU A 1159 -18.86 10.42 -38.90
C LEU A 1159 -17.57 11.15 -38.55
N THR A 1160 -17.09 12.04 -39.43
CA THR A 1160 -15.92 12.89 -39.18
C THR A 1160 -16.33 14.33 -38.85
N TRP A 1161 -16.07 14.76 -37.62
CA TRP A 1161 -16.27 16.15 -37.17
C TRP A 1161 -15.02 17.00 -37.37
N ARG A 1162 -15.17 18.30 -37.63
CA ARG A 1162 -14.06 19.25 -37.76
C ARG A 1162 -14.08 20.29 -36.65
N VAL A 1163 -13.18 20.14 -35.67
CA VAL A 1163 -12.95 21.14 -34.62
C VAL A 1163 -11.82 22.05 -35.09
N THR A 1164 -12.14 23.33 -35.32
CA THR A 1164 -11.15 24.35 -35.70
C THR A 1164 -10.91 25.31 -34.52
N GLN A 1165 -9.73 25.24 -33.90
CA GLN A 1165 -9.34 26.18 -32.86
C GLN A 1165 -8.50 27.32 -33.46
N THR A 1166 -8.85 28.55 -33.10
CA THR A 1166 -8.24 29.76 -33.67
C THR A 1166 -6.74 29.80 -33.37
N GLY A 1167 -5.90 29.76 -34.41
CA GLY A 1167 -4.44 29.75 -34.30
C GLY A 1167 -3.79 28.38 -34.06
N ILE A 1168 -4.57 27.30 -33.92
CA ILE A 1168 -4.06 25.92 -33.72
C ILE A 1168 -4.39 25.00 -34.92
N GLY A 1169 -5.47 25.28 -35.65
CA GLY A 1169 -5.83 24.56 -36.88
C GLY A 1169 -7.07 23.68 -36.71
N THR A 1170 -7.28 22.76 -37.66
CA THR A 1170 -8.46 21.86 -37.70
C THR A 1170 -8.08 20.43 -37.34
N ILE A 1171 -8.77 19.87 -36.35
CA ILE A 1171 -8.68 18.46 -35.94
C ILE A 1171 -9.91 17.73 -36.48
N GLU A 1172 -9.69 16.56 -37.09
CA GLU A 1172 -10.74 15.64 -37.53
C GLU A 1172 -10.97 14.54 -36.49
N LEU A 1173 -12.23 14.34 -36.10
CA LEU A 1173 -12.63 13.45 -35.00
C LEU A 1173 -13.67 12.42 -35.46
N PRO A 1174 -13.52 11.13 -35.10
CA PRO A 1174 -14.59 10.15 -35.29
C PRO A 1174 -15.74 10.42 -34.31
N LEU A 1175 -16.97 10.15 -34.74
CA LEU A 1175 -18.16 10.20 -33.92
C LEU A 1175 -19.12 9.09 -34.34
N GLU A 1176 -19.51 8.27 -33.37
CA GLU A 1176 -20.27 7.03 -33.60
C GLU A 1176 -21.79 7.29 -33.58
N VAL A 1177 -22.53 6.62 -34.47
CA VAL A 1177 -23.99 6.76 -34.59
C VAL A 1177 -24.69 5.65 -33.81
N VAL A 1178 -25.10 5.97 -32.58
CA VAL A 1178 -25.63 5.02 -31.59
C VAL A 1178 -27.14 5.15 -31.39
N LYS A 1179 -27.84 4.02 -31.18
CA LYS A 1179 -29.19 4.02 -30.62
C LYS A 1179 -29.11 3.94 -29.09
N LYS A 1180 -29.46 5.04 -28.43
CA LYS A 1180 -29.67 5.07 -26.98
C LYS A 1180 -31.16 5.14 -26.70
N SER A 1181 -31.70 4.18 -25.97
CA SER A 1181 -33.05 4.29 -25.40
C SER A 1181 -33.05 5.41 -24.37
N VAL A 1182 -33.69 6.53 -24.70
CA VAL A 1182 -34.01 7.57 -23.71
C VAL A 1182 -35.28 7.13 -23.00
N ASP A 1183 -35.25 7.00 -21.67
CA ASP A 1183 -36.46 6.74 -20.90
C ASP A 1183 -37.48 7.88 -21.14
N PRO A 1184 -38.79 7.56 -21.25
CA PRO A 1184 -39.81 8.58 -21.47
C PRO A 1184 -39.84 9.57 -20.29
N GLU A 1185 -39.99 10.85 -20.59
CA GLU A 1185 -40.11 11.88 -19.56
C GLU A 1185 -41.24 11.55 -18.57
N PRO A 1186 -41.07 11.80 -17.26
CA PRO A 1186 -42.17 11.69 -16.31
C PRO A 1186 -43.27 12.65 -16.76
N SER A 1187 -44.48 12.10 -16.99
CA SER A 1187 -45.61 12.88 -17.48
C SER A 1187 -45.92 14.06 -16.55
N PRO A 1188 -46.29 15.23 -17.08
CA PRO A 1188 -46.58 16.39 -16.26
C PRO A 1188 -47.70 16.09 -15.26
N THR A 1189 -47.51 16.51 -14.02
CA THR A 1189 -48.49 16.34 -12.93
C THR A 1189 -49.83 16.96 -13.33
N PRO A 1190 -50.96 16.25 -13.20
CA PRO A 1190 -52.27 16.83 -13.48
C PRO A 1190 -52.64 17.90 -12.46
N ASP A 1191 -53.31 18.95 -12.95
CA ASP A 1191 -53.82 20.09 -12.17
C ASP A 1191 -54.94 19.62 -11.21
N PRO A 1192 -54.87 19.89 -9.88
CA PRO A 1192 -55.79 19.32 -8.90
C PRO A 1192 -57.19 19.98 -8.86
N THR A 1193 -57.87 20.09 -10.01
CA THR A 1193 -59.22 20.67 -10.12
C THR A 1193 -60.15 19.95 -11.11
N GLU A 1194 -60.44 18.66 -10.89
CA GLU A 1194 -61.66 18.03 -11.45
C GLU A 1194 -62.17 16.86 -10.57
N GLU A 1195 -63.49 16.68 -10.49
CA GLU A 1195 -64.15 15.69 -9.62
C GLU A 1195 -64.42 14.35 -10.37
N PRO A 1196 -64.31 13.17 -9.70
CA PRO A 1196 -64.41 11.88 -10.38
C PRO A 1196 -65.83 11.27 -10.39
N SER A 1197 -66.26 10.73 -11.54
CA SER A 1197 -67.36 9.74 -11.69
C SER A 1197 -67.49 9.24 -13.14
N PRO A 1198 -67.97 8.00 -13.42
CA PRO A 1198 -67.85 6.77 -12.64
C PRO A 1198 -67.40 5.54 -13.48
N THR A 1199 -67.42 4.36 -12.85
CA THR A 1199 -67.09 2.99 -13.32
C THR A 1199 -67.76 2.51 -14.62
N PRO A 1200 -67.20 1.49 -15.34
CA PRO A 1200 -67.50 0.09 -14.99
C PRO A 1200 -66.36 -0.95 -15.05
N ASP A 1201 -66.61 -2.04 -14.33
CA ASP A 1201 -65.90 -3.33 -14.21
C ASP A 1201 -66.08 -4.22 -15.49
N PRO A 1202 -65.25 -5.26 -15.76
CA PRO A 1202 -65.49 -6.59 -15.16
C PRO A 1202 -64.25 -7.52 -14.92
N THR A 1203 -64.23 -8.21 -13.77
CA THR A 1203 -63.75 -9.62 -13.54
C THR A 1203 -62.25 -9.95 -13.73
N ASP A 1204 -61.62 -10.91 -13.02
CA ASP A 1204 -62.09 -12.02 -12.16
C ASP A 1204 -61.16 -12.23 -10.93
N GLU A 1205 -61.65 -12.94 -9.89
CA GLU A 1205 -60.87 -13.46 -8.74
C GLU A 1205 -61.04 -15.00 -8.68
N PRO A 1206 -60.22 -15.79 -7.93
CA PRO A 1206 -60.61 -16.04 -6.53
C PRO A 1206 -59.50 -16.40 -5.50
N THR A 1207 -59.71 -15.99 -4.24
CA THR A 1207 -59.37 -16.69 -2.97
C THR A 1207 -57.89 -16.91 -2.55
N ALA A 1208 -57.50 -16.89 -1.26
CA ALA A 1208 -58.20 -16.50 -0.03
C ALA A 1208 -57.21 -16.18 1.13
N ALA A 1209 -57.69 -15.44 2.14
CA ALA A 1209 -57.08 -15.22 3.46
C ALA A 1209 -57.80 -16.10 4.54
N PRO A 1210 -57.84 -15.87 5.89
CA PRO A 1210 -57.55 -14.69 6.75
C PRO A 1210 -56.43 -15.00 7.79
N THR A 1211 -56.18 -14.33 8.94
CA THR A 1211 -56.89 -13.30 9.78
C THR A 1211 -55.87 -12.63 10.73
N GLY A 1212 -56.17 -11.46 11.33
CA GLY A 1212 -55.58 -11.08 12.63
C GLY A 1212 -55.33 -9.58 12.91
N GLU A 1213 -56.34 -8.85 13.36
CA GLU A 1213 -56.28 -7.51 13.97
C GLU A 1213 -56.60 -7.63 15.50
N PRO A 1214 -56.67 -6.59 16.39
CA PRO A 1214 -56.47 -5.14 16.22
C PRO A 1214 -55.78 -4.37 17.42
N THR A 1215 -55.91 -3.04 17.40
CA THR A 1215 -55.97 -2.04 18.51
C THR A 1215 -54.72 -1.40 19.13
N THR A 1216 -54.77 -0.05 19.16
CA THR A 1216 -54.10 0.86 20.13
C THR A 1216 -55.13 1.36 21.18
N PRO A 1217 -54.70 2.05 22.26
CA PRO A 1217 -55.00 3.49 22.35
C PRO A 1217 -53.95 4.35 23.08
N ALA A 1218 -54.18 5.68 23.14
CA ALA A 1218 -53.40 6.72 23.83
C ALA A 1218 -54.16 7.23 25.10
N PRO A 1219 -53.94 8.43 25.75
CA PRO A 1219 -52.93 9.50 25.56
C PRO A 1219 -52.39 10.24 26.85
N SER A 1220 -51.42 11.16 26.64
CA SER A 1220 -51.28 12.51 27.27
C SER A 1220 -50.71 12.80 28.70
N ALA A 1221 -49.81 13.81 28.73
CA ALA A 1221 -49.78 15.03 29.59
C ALA A 1221 -49.23 15.09 31.06
N SER A 1222 -47.96 15.49 31.18
CA SER A 1222 -47.46 16.75 31.85
C SER A 1222 -47.24 16.94 33.38
N ALA A 1223 -46.01 17.43 33.71
CA ALA A 1223 -45.64 18.58 34.57
C ALA A 1223 -45.23 18.48 36.08
N LYS A 1224 -43.92 18.78 36.34
CA LYS A 1224 -43.31 19.56 37.48
C LYS A 1224 -43.35 19.00 38.93
N PRO A 1225 -42.53 19.52 39.91
CA PRO A 1225 -41.16 20.10 39.88
C PRO A 1225 -40.21 19.56 41.00
N SER A 1226 -39.03 20.19 41.20
CA SER A 1226 -37.91 19.84 42.14
C SER A 1226 -38.16 20.05 43.65
N PRO A 1227 -37.25 19.61 44.57
CA PRO A 1227 -36.29 20.57 45.18
C PRO A 1227 -34.91 20.06 45.71
N SER A 1228 -34.06 21.03 46.12
CA SER A 1228 -33.01 21.04 47.18
C SER A 1228 -31.71 20.20 47.15
N LEU A 1229 -30.58 20.87 46.83
CA LEU A 1229 -29.46 21.34 47.71
C LEU A 1229 -29.07 20.54 49.00
N PRO A 1230 -27.77 20.47 49.39
CA PRO A 1230 -26.98 21.64 49.87
C PRO A 1230 -25.48 21.75 49.45
N ILE A 1231 -24.75 22.74 50.01
CA ILE A 1231 -23.39 23.21 49.63
C ILE A 1231 -22.44 23.29 50.84
N THR A 1232 -21.15 22.99 50.62
CA THR A 1232 -19.94 23.52 51.31
C THR A 1232 -18.79 23.52 50.28
N GLY A 1233 -17.90 24.51 50.09
CA GLY A 1233 -17.45 25.65 50.90
C GLY A 1233 -16.06 25.37 51.49
N SER A 1234 -15.03 26.23 51.44
CA SER A 1234 -14.74 27.54 50.77
C SER A 1234 -13.20 27.60 50.51
N ASP A 1235 -12.49 28.59 49.96
CA ASP A 1235 -12.62 30.04 49.59
C ASP A 1235 -11.83 30.27 48.25
N ALA A 1236 -11.77 31.39 47.50
CA ALA A 1236 -11.58 32.85 47.74
C ALA A 1236 -10.15 33.27 48.20
N GLY A 1237 -9.51 34.34 47.66
CA GLY A 1237 -9.93 35.27 46.59
C GLY A 1237 -8.86 36.33 46.22
N TRP A 1238 -9.32 37.49 45.69
CA TRP A 1238 -8.59 38.70 45.22
C TRP A 1238 -8.00 38.66 43.78
N ALA A 1239 -8.22 39.66 42.90
CA ALA A 1239 -9.17 40.79 42.95
C ALA A 1239 -9.50 41.40 41.57
N LEU A 1240 -10.68 42.03 41.48
CA LEU A 1240 -11.22 42.74 40.30
C LEU A 1240 -10.70 44.20 40.25
N ALA A 1241 -9.89 44.59 39.25
CA ALA A 1241 -9.39 45.98 39.17
C ALA A 1241 -8.92 46.54 37.80
N LEU A 1242 -9.24 45.96 36.62
CA LEU A 1242 -8.83 46.58 35.33
C LEU A 1242 -9.71 46.29 34.09
N VAL A 1243 -11.04 46.30 34.22
CA VAL A 1243 -11.97 46.12 33.07
C VAL A 1243 -12.89 47.34 32.90
N THR A 1244 -12.35 48.54 33.04
CA THR A 1244 -13.13 49.80 32.85
C THR A 1244 -12.28 50.98 32.37
N MET A 1245 -11.31 50.75 31.48
CA MET A 1245 -10.71 51.81 30.65
C MET A 1245 -10.19 51.22 29.33
N LEU A 1246 -10.29 52.01 28.25
CA LEU A 1246 -9.71 51.77 26.92
C LEU A 1246 -10.21 50.54 26.14
N ALA A 1247 -11.48 50.58 25.76
CA ALA A 1247 -11.82 50.26 24.37
C ALA A 1247 -11.56 51.52 23.51
N GLY A 1248 -10.88 51.39 22.36
CA GLY A 1248 -10.78 52.48 21.38
C GLY A 1248 -9.38 52.83 20.84
N ALA A 1249 -8.71 51.89 20.16
CA ALA A 1249 -7.74 52.17 19.10
C ALA A 1249 -7.59 50.92 18.22
N GLY A 1250 -7.42 51.11 16.91
CA GLY A 1250 -7.07 50.03 15.97
C GLY A 1250 -5.58 49.99 15.64
N LEU A 1251 -5.20 49.02 14.80
CA LEU A 1251 -3.85 48.71 14.30
C LEU A 1251 -2.90 47.93 15.22
N THR A 1252 -1.92 47.32 14.55
CA THR A 1252 -1.18 46.12 14.96
C THR A 1252 0.24 46.44 15.43
N LEU A 1253 0.76 45.72 16.43
CA LEU A 1253 2.18 45.33 16.40
C LEU A 1253 2.44 43.98 17.09
N VAL A 1254 3.51 43.32 16.66
CA VAL A 1254 3.90 41.95 17.02
C VAL A 1254 4.78 41.92 18.27
N LEU A 1255 4.61 40.91 19.12
CA LEU A 1255 5.68 40.42 19.99
C LEU A 1255 5.65 38.88 20.09
N ARG A 1256 6.69 38.22 19.58
CA ARG A 1256 6.89 36.77 19.75
C ARG A 1256 7.38 36.47 21.18
N ALA A 1257 6.75 35.51 21.85
CA ALA A 1257 7.31 34.83 23.01
C ALA A 1257 7.40 33.31 22.73
N ARG A 1258 8.61 32.76 22.68
CA ARG A 1258 8.86 31.30 22.64
C ARG A 1258 9.14 30.80 24.06
N ARG A 1259 8.35 29.84 24.56
CA ARG A 1259 8.71 28.72 25.47
C ARG A 1259 7.43 27.91 25.75
N MET A 1260 7.38 26.63 25.39
CA MET A 1260 7.88 25.48 26.17
C MET A 1260 6.95 25.10 27.33
N SER A 1261 5.89 24.37 26.99
CA SER A 1261 5.44 23.17 27.71
C SER A 1261 4.76 22.29 26.65
#